data_AF-A0A9W6ZZ54-F1
#
_entry.id   AF-A0A9W6ZZ54-F1
#
_cell.length_a   1.000
_cell.length_b   1.000
_cell.length_c   1.000
_cell.angle_alpha   90.00
_cell.angle_beta   90.00
_cell.angle_gamma   90.00
#
_symmetry.space_group_name_H-M   'P 1'
#
loop_
_entity.id
_entity.type
_entity.pdbx_description
1 polymer ?
#
loop_
_entity_poly.entity_id
_entity_poly.type
_entity_poly.pdbx_seq_one_letter_code
_entity_poly.pdbx_strand_id
1 'polypeptide(L)'
;MQTDHKDMATPEQYLSRRNEELKQMDLDQDSELYAALCNADSSGKCKFKSDVVLDMDFKCTGKECLIQQPRVVRIDGTSENEEAVPTFYEYIRQPCVDLLFPENAVLVTNNNKSPRACANPNVPIALATCCPTGTKRCWTSAGAGPQMVFTGERVTQKEAISRCEANGLNAVSFDRTNFDYSNAFWNHAPCQMQVQVNPDGLVARVDVLGNNKGMNHVRMDNRNYFHVHWAGGAFPKVEDGCHAEANGTSACTLHVGDHGGASCLCDINVEHYAPFSSEDRPSREKITENLMIGYRDPSGDPELTAINYGNSVVAYSGSLGNDTYVAAYKVVDSLGRTQFLKNTLSNVRLTSSALSFRNPPTYTNVIEPTARDASDDVDSLIDHLFYHPNTAPFIAHKLIQRFTTSNPSPRYIKGVAGAFTLGSYGDFGSGSYGDLGATFAAIFLDSEASSSVLDSDPSFGTMREPLLKILHILRSLSYSPVDFPEVELRSMADKIGQMAYESPTVFNYYDPTFVPHQLASRDIKAPEGQLLNAPFTISWLNGAMSLIRYGLTRCSGGFAFSGRNNCQDVDKNRKSPSEMTNIAGILTYEPEPLPEASETPAPTVAPAVENRTCVDDPDWRRYNFDSGTSYNHDCAGSGRRRSNGQTWVCDEFGTATMDEFGRTDYEACPVSCGSCPANVEGMVRGEQVVDELSLLLTSGRMSEHNRGIIVSEYEKELLRYGDVGKAARVASQLMVVTPEFHSTAFNEVRDGGDFREVEEEKPAEVVSGYKALVYVMMFGAADSYNFIVPHSECETAEGEKDMYADYKAVRGNVAINKGDLLEVDAGGDHQVCRKFGLHPSLKHVKEMYDEGDASFVANVGVLTEKITREEFHKKSAKRPPSLFSHNSQSQALQTAKPQDPTGSGWIGRLKDSLVAQGITVGAYSIDGNSKVLETDVSSAANVISKFEGVVPFDGGGQLARLYGAIGNITNVKGSSMLGETYASSLQNMLRRTEELEVAMEEAEVTQEYGNTKLGNQFRQVSKIIRANEVKMKNERDVFYVYIGGWDTHSNLGDKLTSLLDEVDGALEAFTNEMKEIGIWKDVAVVTASDFGRTLTDNGVGTDHAWAGNHFAVGGGLKGGKVHGRFIDDYGEMGTQ
;
A
#
# COMPACT_ATOMS: atom_id res chain seq x y z
N MET A 1 32.04 -15.48 12.32
CA MET A 1 33.16 -14.72 11.73
C MET A 1 32.99 -14.68 10.21
N GLN A 2 33.35 -13.59 9.54
CA GLN A 2 33.19 -13.41 8.08
C GLN A 2 34.56 -13.21 7.37
N THR A 3 34.75 -13.79 6.17
CA THR A 3 35.98 -13.63 5.36
C THR A 3 35.83 -12.51 4.34
N ASP A 4 36.86 -11.69 4.19
CA ASP A 4 36.88 -10.58 3.23
C ASP A 4 37.44 -11.05 1.88
N HIS A 5 36.59 -11.65 1.04
CA HIS A 5 36.98 -12.16 -0.29
C HIS A 5 36.13 -11.63 -1.46
N LYS A 6 35.19 -10.71 -1.23
CA LYS A 6 34.37 -10.16 -2.31
C LYS A 6 34.83 -8.74 -2.68
N ASP A 7 35.24 -8.62 -3.94
CA ASP A 7 35.53 -7.39 -4.70
C ASP A 7 36.88 -6.69 -4.44
N MET A 8 38.03 -7.37 -4.61
CA MET A 8 39.32 -6.67 -4.63
C MET A 8 40.32 -7.18 -5.69
N ALA A 9 40.74 -6.25 -6.56
CA ALA A 9 41.72 -6.48 -7.61
C ALA A 9 43.14 -6.62 -7.00
N THR A 10 43.65 -7.84 -7.09
CA THR A 10 45.03 -8.30 -6.82
C THR A 10 45.60 -8.14 -5.39
N PRO A 11 46.24 -9.20 -4.84
CA PRO A 11 46.89 -9.17 -3.50
C PRO A 11 47.95 -8.07 -3.32
N GLU A 12 48.61 -7.64 -4.41
CA GLU A 12 49.69 -6.64 -4.39
C GLU A 12 49.18 -5.20 -4.16
N GLN A 13 47.91 -4.90 -4.47
CA GLN A 13 47.34 -3.57 -4.21
C GLN A 13 46.94 -3.38 -2.73
N TYR A 14 46.63 -4.46 -2.01
CA TYR A 14 46.37 -4.42 -0.57
C TYR A 14 47.64 -4.14 0.24
N LEU A 15 48.76 -4.77 -0.14
CA LEU A 15 50.05 -4.62 0.54
C LEU A 15 50.70 -3.23 0.39
N SER A 16 50.28 -2.42 -0.59
CA SER A 16 50.96 -1.15 -0.91
C SER A 16 50.28 0.14 -0.44
N ARG A 17 49.06 0.10 0.15
CA ARG A 17 48.32 1.32 0.55
C ARG A 17 47.89 1.45 2.00
N ARG A 18 48.15 0.48 2.88
CA ARG A 18 48.13 0.71 4.33
C ARG A 18 49.32 -0.02 4.95
N ASN A 19 50.13 0.76 5.67
CA ASN A 19 51.38 0.36 6.32
C ASN A 19 51.35 -1.07 6.88
N GLU A 20 52.46 -1.78 6.71
CA GLU A 20 52.87 -2.94 7.50
C GLU A 20 52.42 -2.78 8.97
N GLU A 21 51.82 -3.83 9.57
CA GLU A 21 51.23 -3.90 10.94
C GLU A 21 49.71 -3.70 11.12
N LEU A 22 48.84 -4.43 10.39
CA LEU A 22 47.59 -4.90 11.00
C LEU A 22 47.96 -5.95 12.06
N LYS A 23 48.17 -5.55 13.34
CA LYS A 23 48.45 -6.49 14.46
C LYS A 23 47.19 -7.28 14.84
N GLN A 24 46.88 -8.23 13.97
CA GLN A 24 45.94 -9.35 14.10
C GLN A 24 46.29 -10.27 15.27
N MET A 25 45.33 -11.09 15.71
CA MET A 25 45.65 -12.22 16.57
C MET A 25 45.96 -13.47 15.73
N ASP A 26 47.20 -13.94 15.81
CA ASP A 26 47.61 -15.20 15.21
C ASP A 26 47.17 -16.37 16.10
N LEU A 27 46.34 -17.26 15.57
CA LEU A 27 45.94 -18.46 16.30
C LEU A 27 47.06 -19.51 16.31
N ASP A 28 47.16 -20.21 17.43
CA ASP A 28 48.00 -21.39 17.53
C ASP A 28 47.37 -22.56 16.75
N GLN A 29 48.16 -23.36 16.05
CA GLN A 29 47.64 -24.51 15.28
C GLN A 29 46.98 -25.56 16.18
N ASP A 30 47.41 -25.63 17.44
CA ASP A 30 46.86 -26.55 18.44
C ASP A 30 45.54 -26.04 19.09
N SER A 31 45.05 -24.86 18.67
CA SER A 31 43.83 -24.26 19.21
C SER A 31 42.54 -24.91 18.69
N GLU A 32 41.56 -25.06 19.57
CA GLU A 32 40.19 -25.45 19.20
C GLU A 32 39.55 -24.43 18.25
N LEU A 33 39.84 -23.14 18.43
CA LEU A 33 39.36 -22.08 17.53
C LEU A 33 40.05 -22.15 16.17
N TYR A 34 41.34 -22.47 16.12
CA TYR A 34 42.06 -22.71 14.86
C TYR A 34 41.43 -23.88 14.11
N ALA A 35 41.17 -25.00 14.79
CA ALA A 35 40.55 -26.18 14.17
C ALA A 35 39.16 -25.86 13.60
N ALA A 36 38.34 -25.09 14.33
CA ALA A 36 37.01 -24.68 13.89
C ALA A 36 37.05 -23.76 12.65
N LEU A 37 37.99 -22.80 12.60
CA LEU A 37 38.13 -21.88 11.46
C LEU A 37 38.83 -22.51 10.25
N CYS A 38 39.84 -23.36 10.48
CA CYS A 38 40.55 -24.09 9.43
C CYS A 38 39.61 -25.07 8.73
N ASN A 39 38.73 -25.75 9.47
CA ASN A 39 37.78 -26.74 8.94
C ASN A 39 38.49 -27.73 7.98
N ALA A 40 39.56 -28.35 8.48
CA ALA A 40 40.44 -29.19 7.67
C ALA A 40 39.70 -30.39 7.07
N ASP A 41 40.03 -30.73 5.82
CA ASP A 41 39.53 -31.96 5.20
C ASP A 41 40.30 -33.21 5.67
N SER A 42 39.91 -34.38 5.14
CA SER A 42 40.54 -35.66 5.49
C SER A 42 42.04 -35.75 5.17
N SER A 43 42.59 -34.80 4.41
CA SER A 43 44.03 -34.70 4.12
C SER A 43 44.78 -33.73 5.04
N GLY A 44 44.07 -33.08 5.97
CA GLY A 44 44.63 -32.09 6.89
C GLY A 44 44.74 -30.69 6.29
N LYS A 45 44.19 -30.44 5.09
CA LYS A 45 44.20 -29.12 4.44
C LYS A 45 43.00 -28.27 4.86
N CYS A 46 43.24 -27.02 5.26
CA CYS A 46 42.18 -26.10 5.68
C CYS A 46 41.21 -25.77 4.54
N LYS A 47 39.90 -25.85 4.82
CA LYS A 47 38.82 -25.37 3.93
C LYS A 47 38.09 -24.22 4.59
N PHE A 48 38.60 -23.02 4.34
CA PHE A 48 38.03 -21.77 4.84
C PHE A 48 36.62 -21.54 4.27
N LYS A 49 35.64 -21.40 5.18
CA LYS A 49 34.29 -20.96 4.82
C LYS A 49 34.22 -19.44 4.90
N SER A 50 33.36 -18.84 4.07
CA SER A 50 33.13 -17.39 4.13
C SER A 50 32.56 -16.94 5.46
N ASP A 51 31.76 -17.80 6.08
CA ASP A 51 31.14 -17.57 7.37
C ASP A 51 31.32 -18.81 8.25
N VAL A 52 31.76 -18.59 9.49
CA VAL A 52 31.88 -19.64 10.51
C VAL A 52 31.07 -19.23 11.74
N VAL A 53 30.10 -20.06 12.11
CA VAL A 53 29.32 -19.93 13.35
C VAL A 53 30.01 -20.78 14.42
N LEU A 54 30.22 -20.20 15.60
CA LEU A 54 30.83 -20.86 16.74
C LEU A 54 29.71 -21.18 17.74
N ASP A 55 29.26 -22.43 17.77
CA ASP A 55 28.06 -22.85 18.52
C ASP A 55 28.32 -23.06 20.02
N MET A 56 29.58 -22.94 20.46
CA MET A 56 29.99 -23.12 21.85
C MET A 56 31.23 -22.30 22.18
N ASP A 57 31.46 -22.08 23.48
CA ASP A 57 32.66 -21.43 23.98
C ASP A 57 33.85 -22.42 23.93
N PHE A 58 34.98 -22.00 23.34
CA PHE A 58 36.21 -22.80 23.24
C PHE A 58 37.17 -22.51 24.40
N LYS A 59 37.99 -23.50 24.76
CA LYS A 59 39.06 -23.26 25.72
C LYS A 59 40.18 -22.48 25.04
N CYS A 60 40.54 -21.33 25.61
CA CYS A 60 41.64 -20.52 25.08
C CYS A 60 42.98 -21.28 25.12
N THR A 61 43.80 -21.10 24.08
CA THR A 61 45.16 -21.66 23.96
C THR A 61 46.20 -20.56 23.74
N GLY A 62 47.29 -20.58 24.53
CA GLY A 62 48.42 -19.67 24.34
C GLY A 62 48.04 -18.18 24.38
N LYS A 63 48.25 -17.48 23.26
CA LYS A 63 47.96 -16.04 23.12
C LYS A 63 46.46 -15.73 23.16
N GLU A 64 45.60 -16.69 22.84
CA GLU A 64 44.14 -16.53 22.94
C GLU A 64 43.70 -16.24 24.36
N CYS A 65 44.41 -16.76 25.36
CA CYS A 65 44.07 -16.50 26.77
C CYS A 65 44.41 -15.07 27.22
N LEU A 66 45.08 -14.28 26.37
CA LEU A 66 45.45 -12.90 26.65
C LEU A 66 44.53 -11.88 25.98
N ILE A 67 43.56 -12.33 25.17
CA ILE A 67 42.60 -11.47 24.46
C ILE A 67 41.21 -11.60 25.08
N GLN A 68 40.45 -10.51 25.16
CA GLN A 68 39.05 -10.54 25.58
C GLN A 68 38.11 -10.64 24.36
N GLN A 69 38.15 -9.64 23.46
CA GLN A 69 37.36 -9.67 22.23
C GLN A 69 38.24 -9.25 21.03
N PRO A 70 38.62 -10.19 20.14
CA PRO A 70 39.32 -9.84 18.91
C PRO A 70 38.42 -9.04 17.97
N ARG A 71 39.02 -8.19 17.14
CA ARG A 71 38.35 -7.63 15.95
C ARG A 71 38.62 -8.50 14.72
N VAL A 72 39.89 -8.84 14.49
CA VAL A 72 40.33 -9.70 13.38
C VAL A 72 41.26 -10.78 13.92
N VAL A 73 41.02 -12.00 13.47
CA VAL A 73 41.85 -13.16 13.75
C VAL A 73 42.51 -13.61 12.45
N ARG A 74 43.81 -13.90 12.49
CA ARG A 74 44.54 -14.48 11.37
C ARG A 74 44.76 -15.97 11.61
N ILE A 75 44.55 -16.73 10.55
CA ILE A 75 44.86 -18.15 10.47
C ILE A 75 45.73 -18.41 9.23
N ASP A 76 46.87 -19.08 9.42
CA ASP A 76 47.74 -19.47 8.32
C ASP A 76 47.36 -20.90 7.88
N GLY A 77 46.81 -21.06 6.67
CA GLY A 77 46.46 -22.38 6.11
C GLY A 77 47.35 -22.79 4.93
N THR A 78 47.29 -24.06 4.54
CA THR A 78 47.92 -24.59 3.33
C THR A 78 46.90 -24.66 2.19
N SER A 79 47.17 -23.93 1.09
CA SER A 79 46.35 -24.01 -0.13
C SER A 79 46.50 -25.37 -0.86
N GLU A 80 45.68 -25.62 -1.88
CA GLU A 80 45.78 -26.83 -2.71
C GLU A 80 47.19 -27.04 -3.29
N ASN A 81 47.94 -25.96 -3.53
CA ASN A 81 49.30 -25.93 -4.11
C ASN A 81 50.46 -25.87 -3.08
N GLU A 82 50.21 -26.16 -1.80
CA GLU A 82 51.23 -26.14 -0.71
C GLU A 82 51.80 -24.75 -0.36
N GLU A 83 51.24 -23.66 -0.89
CA GLU A 83 51.58 -22.30 -0.47
C GLU A 83 50.81 -21.90 0.80
N ALA A 84 51.50 -21.25 1.74
CA ALA A 84 50.91 -20.68 2.94
C ALA A 84 50.02 -19.48 2.56
N VAL A 85 48.72 -19.61 2.79
CA VAL A 85 47.75 -18.53 2.52
C VAL A 85 47.28 -17.99 3.88
N PRO A 86 47.63 -16.74 4.23
CA PRO A 86 47.08 -16.08 5.41
C PRO A 86 45.61 -15.74 5.14
N THR A 87 44.71 -16.30 5.95
CA THR A 87 43.27 -16.02 5.90
C THR A 87 42.87 -15.21 7.12
N PHE A 88 41.94 -14.27 6.92
CA PHE A 88 41.49 -13.34 7.93
C PHE A 88 40.01 -13.51 8.20
N TYR A 89 39.66 -13.53 9.48
CA TYR A 89 38.30 -13.61 9.95
C TYR A 89 37.97 -12.42 10.83
N GLU A 90 36.92 -11.66 10.48
CA GLU A 90 36.37 -10.65 11.38
C GLU A 90 35.49 -11.33 12.43
N TYR A 91 35.71 -11.00 13.71
CA TYR A 91 34.83 -11.44 14.78
C TYR A 91 33.56 -10.62 14.80
N ILE A 92 32.44 -11.31 14.62
CA ILE A 92 31.10 -10.75 14.69
C ILE A 92 30.54 -11.12 16.06
N ARG A 93 30.25 -10.11 16.88
CA ARG A 93 29.58 -10.30 18.18
C ARG A 93 28.18 -10.86 17.91
N GLN A 94 27.73 -11.78 18.76
CA GLN A 94 26.31 -12.15 18.80
C GLN A 94 25.48 -10.89 19.13
N PRO A 95 24.35 -10.63 18.43
CA PRO A 95 23.49 -9.50 18.76
C PRO A 95 23.05 -9.62 20.22
N CYS A 96 23.48 -8.66 21.03
CA CYS A 96 23.15 -8.58 22.45
C CYS A 96 22.54 -7.21 22.70
N VAL A 97 21.35 -7.18 23.29
CA VAL A 97 20.68 -5.94 23.66
C VAL A 97 21.51 -5.21 24.71
N ASP A 98 21.92 -4.00 24.38
CA ASP A 98 22.47 -3.02 25.30
C ASP A 98 21.37 -2.00 25.70
N LEU A 99 21.63 -1.21 26.73
CA LEU A 99 20.74 -0.13 27.15
C LEU A 99 21.33 1.20 26.69
N LEU A 100 20.49 2.04 26.10
CA LEU A 100 20.93 3.32 25.52
C LEU A 100 21.59 4.24 26.55
N PHE A 101 21.12 4.20 27.80
CA PHE A 101 21.69 4.93 28.93
C PHE A 101 22.35 3.96 29.92
N PRO A 102 23.66 3.67 29.80
CA PRO A 102 24.33 2.75 30.72
C PRO A 102 24.56 3.36 32.11
N GLU A 103 24.47 2.53 33.15
CA GLU A 103 24.85 2.92 34.50
C GLU A 103 26.37 3.12 34.61
N ASN A 104 26.80 4.09 35.43
CA ASN A 104 28.21 4.37 35.70
C ASN A 104 29.03 4.54 34.41
N ALA A 105 28.46 5.20 33.40
CA ALA A 105 29.06 5.34 32.09
C ALA A 105 30.47 5.95 32.18
N VAL A 106 31.36 5.47 31.31
CA VAL A 106 32.77 5.89 31.28
C VAL A 106 33.10 6.47 29.93
N LEU A 107 33.95 7.48 29.95
CA LEU A 107 34.30 8.24 28.76
C LEU A 107 35.18 7.38 27.84
N VAL A 108 34.81 7.36 26.56
CA VAL A 108 35.59 6.75 25.48
C VAL A 108 35.99 7.84 24.49
N THR A 109 37.19 7.72 23.92
CA THR A 109 37.76 8.69 22.97
C THR A 109 38.15 8.01 21.66
N ASN A 110 37.80 8.62 20.53
CA ASN A 110 38.24 8.23 19.18
C ASN A 110 39.33 9.22 18.68
N ASN A 111 40.08 8.87 17.63
CA ASN A 111 41.37 9.44 17.13
C ASN A 111 41.56 10.99 17.22
N ASN A 112 42.82 11.46 17.08
CA ASN A 112 43.50 12.77 17.17
C ASN A 112 42.74 14.09 16.83
N LYS A 113 41.46 14.04 16.45
CA LYS A 113 40.52 15.18 16.29
C LYS A 113 39.15 15.01 16.98
N SER A 114 39.06 14.14 18.00
CA SER A 114 38.13 14.29 19.12
C SER A 114 36.63 14.24 18.77
N PRO A 115 36.04 13.06 18.60
CA PRO A 115 34.69 12.88 19.14
C PRO A 115 34.75 11.89 20.31
N ARG A 116 34.30 12.35 21.48
CA ARG A 116 34.17 11.53 22.70
C ARG A 116 32.70 11.12 22.88
N ALA A 117 32.46 10.06 23.65
CA ALA A 117 31.12 9.61 24.02
C ALA A 117 31.16 8.78 25.32
N CYS A 118 30.04 8.74 26.02
CA CYS A 118 29.82 7.91 27.19
C CYS A 118 29.51 6.47 26.77
N ALA A 119 30.03 5.51 27.53
CA ALA A 119 29.96 4.12 27.12
C ALA A 119 29.84 3.18 28.32
N ASN A 120 29.24 2.00 28.11
CA ASN A 120 29.00 1.02 29.17
C ASN A 120 30.33 0.36 29.59
N PRO A 121 30.83 0.56 30.83
CA PRO A 121 32.14 0.04 31.25
C PRO A 121 32.20 -1.50 31.29
N ASN A 122 31.05 -2.16 31.34
CA ASN A 122 30.94 -3.62 31.45
C ASN A 122 30.93 -4.34 30.10
N VAL A 123 30.92 -3.60 28.98
CA VAL A 123 30.91 -4.18 27.64
C VAL A 123 32.27 -3.98 26.98
N PRO A 124 32.84 -4.99 26.31
CA PRO A 124 34.07 -4.85 25.53
C PRO A 124 33.84 -3.99 24.28
N ILE A 125 34.14 -2.69 24.38
CA ILE A 125 33.90 -1.71 23.29
C ILE A 125 35.10 -0.85 22.92
N ALA A 126 36.12 -0.78 23.77
CA ALA A 126 37.29 0.08 23.57
C ALA A 126 38.58 -0.60 24.03
N LEU A 127 39.71 -0.09 23.55
CA LEU A 127 41.05 -0.54 23.92
C LEU A 127 41.48 0.03 25.29
N ALA A 128 42.38 -0.70 25.96
CA ALA A 128 43.08 -0.21 27.14
C ALA A 128 44.01 0.97 26.79
N THR A 129 44.07 1.98 27.65
CA THR A 129 45.05 3.07 27.53
C THR A 129 45.81 3.26 28.83
N CYS A 130 47.12 3.00 28.80
CA CYS A 130 47.95 2.98 29.99
C CYS A 130 49.02 4.07 29.91
N CYS A 131 49.25 4.78 31.02
CA CYS A 131 50.19 5.90 31.06
C CYS A 131 51.19 5.75 32.21
N PRO A 132 52.47 6.09 31.99
CA PRO A 132 53.46 6.16 33.06
C PRO A 132 53.07 7.19 34.13
N THR A 133 53.36 6.87 35.39
CA THR A 133 53.09 7.73 36.55
C THR A 133 53.64 9.14 36.34
N GLY A 134 52.77 10.17 36.48
CA GLY A 134 53.15 11.58 36.39
C GLY A 134 53.33 12.12 34.96
N THR A 135 52.95 11.37 33.92
CA THR A 135 53.10 11.80 32.52
C THR A 135 51.74 12.02 31.83
N LYS A 136 51.72 12.88 30.80
CA LYS A 136 50.56 13.10 29.91
C LYS A 136 50.66 12.30 28.59
N ARG A 137 51.63 11.39 28.48
CA ARG A 137 51.82 10.56 27.28
C ARG A 137 51.42 9.13 27.61
N CYS A 138 50.37 8.66 26.96
CA CYS A 138 49.81 7.34 27.15
C CYS A 138 50.15 6.42 25.98
N TRP A 139 50.22 5.12 26.24
CA TRP A 139 50.44 4.08 25.24
C TRP A 139 49.21 3.20 25.11
N THR A 140 48.86 2.88 23.87
CA THR A 140 47.69 2.07 23.50
C THR A 140 48.08 0.72 22.86
N SER A 141 49.37 0.51 22.56
CA SER A 141 49.90 -0.76 22.02
C SER A 141 51.43 -0.87 22.11
N ALA A 142 51.94 -2.12 21.99
CA ALA A 142 53.31 -2.64 21.75
C ALA A 142 54.51 -2.10 22.59
N GLY A 143 54.44 -0.93 23.19
CA GLY A 143 55.48 -0.36 24.06
C GLY A 143 55.22 -0.56 25.56
N ALA A 144 54.08 -1.13 25.94
CA ALA A 144 53.59 -1.19 27.32
C ALA A 144 53.56 -2.60 27.92
N GLY A 145 53.88 -3.65 27.16
CA GLY A 145 53.99 -5.04 27.63
C GLY A 145 53.12 -6.06 26.87
N PRO A 146 53.29 -7.37 27.12
CA PRO A 146 52.72 -8.46 26.32
C PRO A 146 51.18 -8.58 26.37
N GLN A 147 50.51 -7.95 27.34
CA GLN A 147 49.04 -7.98 27.49
C GLN A 147 48.31 -6.86 26.70
N MET A 148 49.04 -5.99 25.99
CA MET A 148 48.51 -4.86 25.20
C MET A 148 48.97 -4.91 23.74
N VAL A 149 49.12 -6.11 23.19
CA VAL A 149 49.78 -6.33 21.89
C VAL A 149 48.79 -6.36 20.72
N PHE A 150 47.49 -6.59 20.98
CA PHE A 150 46.49 -6.82 19.94
C PHE A 150 45.81 -5.51 19.49
N THR A 151 46.07 -5.10 18.25
CA THR A 151 45.47 -3.88 17.69
C THR A 151 44.00 -4.13 17.36
N GLY A 152 43.11 -3.27 17.86
CA GLY A 152 41.68 -3.39 17.62
C GLY A 152 40.93 -4.34 18.55
N GLU A 153 41.61 -4.96 19.53
CA GLU A 153 40.96 -5.67 20.62
C GLU A 153 39.99 -4.74 21.37
N ARG A 154 38.81 -5.24 21.71
CA ARG A 154 37.88 -4.54 22.59
C ARG A 154 37.90 -5.19 23.97
N VAL A 155 38.09 -4.39 25.01
CA VAL A 155 38.10 -4.84 26.40
C VAL A 155 37.08 -4.06 27.23
N THR A 156 36.64 -4.65 28.34
CA THR A 156 35.89 -3.92 29.37
C THR A 156 36.80 -2.90 30.07
N GLN A 157 36.21 -1.91 30.75
CA GLN A 157 37.01 -0.93 31.50
C GLN A 157 37.82 -1.60 32.62
N LYS A 158 37.22 -2.57 33.32
CA LYS A 158 37.88 -3.33 34.40
C LYS A 158 39.12 -4.06 33.88
N GLU A 159 38.99 -4.73 32.74
CA GLU A 159 40.10 -5.44 32.12
C GLU A 159 41.19 -4.48 31.63
N ALA A 160 40.80 -3.33 31.07
CA ALA A 160 41.75 -2.28 30.70
C ALA A 160 42.58 -1.79 31.91
N ILE A 161 41.95 -1.56 33.06
CA ILE A 161 42.63 -1.15 34.30
C ILE A 161 43.59 -2.25 34.76
N SER A 162 43.10 -3.49 34.86
CA SER A 162 43.86 -4.66 35.28
C SER A 162 45.15 -4.83 34.44
N ARG A 163 45.04 -4.68 33.12
CA ARG A 163 46.19 -4.77 32.22
C ARG A 163 47.18 -3.63 32.37
N CYS A 164 46.73 -2.41 32.65
CA CYS A 164 47.64 -1.31 32.95
C CYS A 164 48.45 -1.59 34.22
N GLU A 165 47.77 -2.01 35.28
CA GLU A 165 48.38 -2.33 36.58
C GLU A 165 49.38 -3.48 36.47
N ALA A 166 49.05 -4.53 35.71
CA ALA A 166 49.93 -5.68 35.47
C ALA A 166 51.26 -5.30 34.80
N ASN A 167 51.31 -4.15 34.11
CA ASN A 167 52.52 -3.65 33.45
C ASN A 167 53.18 -2.48 34.21
N GLY A 168 52.78 -2.23 35.46
CA GLY A 168 53.33 -1.15 36.28
C GLY A 168 52.97 0.26 35.79
N LEU A 169 51.88 0.38 35.03
CA LEU A 169 51.36 1.64 34.49
C LEU A 169 50.01 1.96 35.13
N ASN A 170 49.55 3.21 34.99
CA ASN A 170 48.24 3.62 35.48
C ASN A 170 47.26 3.78 34.33
N ALA A 171 46.02 3.32 34.54
CA ALA A 171 44.87 3.70 33.75
C ALA A 171 44.49 5.15 34.11
N VAL A 172 44.78 6.13 33.26
CA VAL A 172 44.48 7.54 33.53
C VAL A 172 43.81 8.22 32.36
N SER A 173 43.08 9.29 32.65
CA SER A 173 42.45 10.15 31.66
C SER A 173 43.47 10.96 30.88
N PHE A 174 43.28 11.07 29.57
CA PHE A 174 44.19 11.77 28.67
C PHE A 174 43.44 12.60 27.63
N ASP A 175 44.09 13.67 27.14
CA ASP A 175 43.47 14.63 26.23
C ASP A 175 43.93 14.53 24.77
N ARG A 176 45.07 13.90 24.47
CA ARG A 176 45.59 13.77 23.09
C ARG A 176 46.26 12.43 22.83
N THR A 177 45.95 11.83 21.69
CA THR A 177 46.57 10.61 21.15
C THR A 177 47.17 10.88 19.79
N ASN A 178 48.50 10.93 19.67
CA ASN A 178 49.17 10.90 18.36
C ASN A 178 49.20 9.47 17.82
N PHE A 179 48.06 8.97 17.34
CA PHE A 179 47.97 7.64 16.71
C PHE A 179 47.15 7.73 15.41
N ASP A 180 47.35 6.77 14.51
CA ASP A 180 46.83 6.82 13.12
C ASP A 180 45.72 5.78 12.88
N TYR A 181 45.00 5.37 13.93
CA TYR A 181 44.04 4.26 13.89
C TYR A 181 42.62 4.68 14.27
N SER A 182 41.63 4.09 13.61
CA SER A 182 40.18 4.33 13.76
C SER A 182 39.55 3.63 14.98
N ASN A 183 40.30 3.43 16.08
CA ASN A 183 39.84 2.68 17.24
C ASN A 183 39.38 3.58 18.39
N ALA A 184 38.49 3.05 19.23
CA ALA A 184 38.00 3.68 20.44
C ALA A 184 38.86 3.27 21.66
N PHE A 185 39.09 4.20 22.59
CA PHE A 185 39.95 4.02 23.75
C PHE A 185 39.25 4.40 25.07
N TRP A 186 39.46 3.61 26.13
CA TRP A 186 38.98 3.96 27.47
C TRP A 186 39.73 5.18 28.02
N ASN A 187 38.98 6.24 28.36
CA ASN A 187 39.52 7.46 29.00
C ASN A 187 39.43 7.41 30.53
N HIS A 188 38.90 6.31 31.12
CA HIS A 188 38.78 6.04 32.57
C HIS A 188 38.14 7.15 33.45
N ALA A 189 37.74 8.28 32.87
CA ALA A 189 36.98 9.33 33.51
C ALA A 189 35.50 8.92 33.57
N PRO A 190 34.81 9.18 34.70
CA PRO A 190 33.35 9.14 34.74
C PRO A 190 32.76 9.99 33.63
N CYS A 191 31.69 9.52 33.00
CA CYS A 191 31.00 10.21 31.93
C CYS A 191 29.56 10.47 32.34
N GLN A 192 29.20 11.76 32.39
CA GLN A 192 27.84 12.16 32.69
C GLN A 192 27.03 12.24 31.40
N MET A 193 25.80 11.73 31.46
CA MET A 193 24.82 11.84 30.39
C MET A 193 23.68 12.75 30.83
N GLN A 194 23.02 13.33 29.85
CA GLN A 194 21.82 14.13 29.97
C GLN A 194 20.81 13.64 28.93
N VAL A 195 19.57 14.05 29.11
CA VAL A 195 18.53 13.90 28.09
C VAL A 195 18.09 15.29 27.66
N GLN A 196 18.02 15.48 26.35
CA GLN A 196 17.38 16.65 25.77
C GLN A 196 15.95 16.26 25.43
N VAL A 197 14.99 16.90 26.07
CA VAL A 197 13.55 16.64 25.90
C VAL A 197 12.98 17.74 25.02
N ASN A 198 12.45 17.38 23.86
CA ASN A 198 11.75 18.34 23.02
C ASN A 198 10.34 18.61 23.60
N PRO A 199 9.60 19.59 23.08
CA PRO A 199 8.29 19.92 23.65
C PRO A 199 7.20 18.86 23.46
N ASP A 200 7.42 17.86 22.58
CA ASP A 200 6.56 16.68 22.43
C ASP A 200 6.85 15.57 23.45
N GLY A 201 7.89 15.75 24.28
CA GLY A 201 8.35 14.73 25.20
C GLY A 201 9.15 13.61 24.52
N LEU A 202 9.57 13.78 23.26
CA LEU A 202 10.61 12.94 22.68
C LEU A 202 11.95 13.29 23.33
N VAL A 203 12.82 12.29 23.43
CA VAL A 203 14.12 12.45 24.07
C VAL A 203 15.23 12.18 23.08
N ALA A 204 16.30 12.97 23.18
CA ALA A 204 17.59 12.71 22.57
C ALA A 204 18.62 12.50 23.67
N ARG A 205 19.54 11.55 23.47
CA ARG A 205 20.66 11.34 24.38
C ARG A 205 21.72 12.42 24.15
N VAL A 206 22.22 13.01 25.23
CA VAL A 206 23.31 13.99 25.20
C VAL A 206 24.41 13.56 26.17
N ASP A 207 25.65 13.50 25.69
CA ASP A 207 26.81 13.20 26.53
C ASP A 207 27.48 14.52 26.96
N VAL A 208 27.81 14.65 28.26
CA VAL A 208 28.41 15.87 28.83
C VAL A 208 29.94 15.82 28.69
N LEU A 209 30.47 16.51 27.69
CA LEU A 209 31.87 16.36 27.25
C LEU A 209 32.77 17.60 27.48
N GLY A 210 32.22 18.68 28.05
CA GLY A 210 32.93 19.94 28.27
C GLY A 210 33.36 20.62 26.97
N ASN A 211 34.58 21.19 26.91
CA ASN A 211 35.13 21.82 25.70
C ASN A 211 35.52 20.83 24.58
N ASN A 212 35.28 19.54 24.78
CA ASN A 212 35.64 18.51 23.82
C ASN A 212 34.49 18.29 22.83
N LYS A 213 34.84 18.05 21.57
CA LYS A 213 33.88 17.67 20.55
C LYS A 213 33.34 16.26 20.86
N GLY A 214 32.01 16.10 20.79
CA GLY A 214 31.31 14.82 20.90
C GLY A 214 31.04 14.17 19.55
N MET A 215 30.62 12.90 19.55
CA MET A 215 30.08 12.29 18.34
C MET A 215 28.77 13.00 17.92
N ASN A 216 28.51 13.07 16.62
CA ASN A 216 27.39 13.86 16.07
C ASN A 216 26.01 13.45 16.59
N HIS A 217 25.85 12.19 16.99
CA HIS A 217 24.59 11.60 17.45
C HIS A 217 24.40 11.62 18.97
N VAL A 218 25.35 12.16 19.74
CA VAL A 218 25.24 12.34 21.21
C VAL A 218 25.62 13.74 21.69
N ARG A 219 25.97 14.64 20.76
CA ARG A 219 26.15 16.06 21.10
C ARG A 219 24.81 16.72 21.39
N MET A 220 24.83 17.82 22.11
CA MET A 220 23.67 18.70 22.25
C MET A 220 23.14 19.13 20.87
N ASP A 221 21.82 19.26 20.74
CA ASP A 221 21.11 19.57 19.48
C ASP A 221 21.34 18.54 18.37
N ASN A 222 21.59 17.29 18.73
CA ASN A 222 21.47 16.21 17.77
C ASN A 222 20.00 16.01 17.40
N ARG A 223 19.72 15.71 16.13
CA ARG A 223 18.35 15.52 15.62
C ARG A 223 17.80 14.10 15.89
N ASN A 224 18.46 13.29 16.74
CA ASN A 224 18.08 11.90 16.98
C ASN A 224 17.10 11.78 18.16
N TYR A 225 15.96 12.45 18.03
CA TYR A 225 14.86 12.32 18.97
C TYR A 225 14.10 11.01 18.75
N PHE A 226 13.75 10.34 19.85
CA PHE A 226 12.95 9.11 19.79
C PHE A 226 11.88 9.11 20.89
N HIS A 227 10.82 8.34 20.66
CA HIS A 227 9.73 8.20 21.62
C HIS A 227 10.16 7.36 22.82
N VAL A 228 9.73 7.80 24.01
CA VAL A 228 9.87 7.02 25.25
C VAL A 228 8.54 6.97 26.00
N HIS A 229 8.39 5.92 26.81
CA HIS A 229 7.25 5.77 27.68
C HIS A 229 7.51 6.45 29.03
N TRP A 230 7.11 7.71 29.15
CA TRP A 230 7.15 8.46 30.41
C TRP A 230 6.23 7.84 31.47
N ALA A 231 6.75 7.63 32.67
CA ALA A 231 5.98 7.17 33.82
C ALA A 231 4.87 8.19 34.13
N GLY A 232 3.61 7.73 34.13
CA GLY A 232 2.45 8.61 34.33
C GLY A 232 2.16 9.59 33.18
N GLY A 233 2.88 9.50 32.05
CA GLY A 233 2.68 10.36 30.88
C GLY A 233 3.15 11.81 31.01
N ALA A 234 3.82 12.16 32.11
CA ALA A 234 4.34 13.51 32.36
C ALA A 234 5.82 13.62 31.98
N PHE A 235 6.21 14.77 31.43
CA PHE A 235 7.59 15.09 31.02
C PHE A 235 7.89 16.58 31.22
N PRO A 236 9.16 17.01 31.27
CA PRO A 236 9.54 18.41 31.42
C PRO A 236 9.07 19.26 30.23
N LYS A 237 8.45 20.41 30.49
CA LYS A 237 7.93 21.30 29.46
C LYS A 237 8.74 22.58 29.37
N VAL A 238 9.06 22.98 28.14
CA VAL A 238 9.71 24.27 27.83
C VAL A 238 8.89 25.45 28.35
N GLU A 239 7.57 25.40 28.18
CA GLU A 239 6.61 26.44 28.59
C GLU A 239 6.66 26.76 30.08
N ASP A 240 6.90 25.74 30.91
CA ASP A 240 7.01 25.87 32.36
C ASP A 240 8.49 26.05 32.78
N GLY A 241 9.35 26.58 31.92
CA GLY A 241 10.77 26.79 32.22
C GLY A 241 11.56 25.51 32.49
N CYS A 242 11.09 24.38 31.96
CA CYS A 242 11.62 23.04 32.22
C CYS A 242 11.53 22.59 33.69
N HIS A 243 10.56 23.14 34.43
CA HIS A 243 10.28 22.65 35.78
C HIS A 243 9.78 21.20 35.74
N ALA A 244 10.46 20.35 36.51
CA ALA A 244 10.16 18.93 36.57
C ALA A 244 9.00 18.61 37.53
N GLU A 245 8.59 19.58 38.37
CA GLU A 245 7.46 19.53 39.30
C GLU A 245 6.89 20.95 39.57
N ALA A 246 5.65 21.05 40.04
CA ALA A 246 4.95 22.32 40.32
C ALA A 246 5.61 23.20 41.41
N ASN A 247 6.59 22.68 42.15
CA ASN A 247 7.27 23.36 43.27
C ASN A 247 8.59 24.07 42.89
N GLY A 248 8.93 24.19 41.60
CA GLY A 248 9.95 25.14 41.11
C GLY A 248 11.43 24.73 41.21
N THR A 249 11.78 23.54 41.70
CA THR A 249 13.14 22.98 41.59
C THR A 249 13.26 22.16 40.31
N SER A 250 14.02 22.63 39.31
CA SER A 250 14.18 21.90 38.04
C SER A 250 15.48 21.08 38.01
N ALA A 251 15.33 19.80 37.68
CA ALA A 251 16.39 18.89 37.20
C ALA A 251 16.97 19.30 35.83
N CYS A 252 16.30 20.26 35.20
CA CYS A 252 16.44 20.59 33.80
C CYS A 252 16.67 22.09 33.63
N THR A 253 17.41 22.44 32.60
CA THR A 253 17.61 23.80 32.15
C THR A 253 16.98 23.99 30.78
N LEU A 254 16.34 25.14 30.59
CA LEU A 254 15.91 25.57 29.28
C LEU A 254 17.14 25.74 28.37
N HIS A 255 17.15 25.04 27.25
CA HIS A 255 18.18 25.13 26.22
C HIS A 255 17.55 25.61 24.91
N VAL A 256 18.09 26.67 24.32
CA VAL A 256 17.68 27.16 23.00
C VAL A 256 18.76 26.72 22.03
N GLY A 257 18.42 25.79 21.14
CA GLY A 257 19.37 25.15 20.25
C GLY A 257 19.87 26.08 19.14
N ASP A 258 20.95 25.65 18.48
CA ASP A 258 21.63 26.42 17.41
C ASP A 258 20.72 26.78 16.21
N HIS A 259 19.56 26.12 16.10
CA HIS A 259 18.54 26.33 15.06
C HIS A 259 17.25 26.99 15.58
N GLY A 260 17.24 27.52 16.81
CA GLY A 260 16.12 28.28 17.38
C GLY A 260 15.03 27.47 18.08
N GLY A 261 15.10 26.13 18.09
CA GLY A 261 14.19 25.27 18.87
C GLY A 261 14.57 25.21 20.35
N ALA A 262 13.59 25.24 21.25
CA ALA A 262 13.80 25.21 22.68
C ALA A 262 13.61 23.78 23.25
N SER A 263 14.33 23.44 24.29
CA SER A 263 14.27 22.08 24.82
C SER A 263 14.65 22.07 26.28
N CYS A 264 14.27 21.01 26.97
CA CYS A 264 14.66 20.80 28.34
C CYS A 264 15.87 19.88 28.38
N LEU A 265 17.03 20.44 28.70
CA LEU A 265 18.23 19.67 28.94
C LEU A 265 18.25 19.25 30.41
N CYS A 266 18.14 17.95 30.67
CA CYS A 266 17.95 17.40 32.01
C CYS A 266 19.10 16.49 32.43
N ASP A 267 19.56 16.66 33.67
CA ASP A 267 20.45 15.70 34.32
C ASP A 267 19.70 14.42 34.67
N ILE A 268 20.34 13.27 34.48
CA ILE A 268 19.71 11.96 34.67
C ILE A 268 20.46 11.07 35.65
N ASN A 269 19.70 10.20 36.30
CA ASN A 269 20.17 9.03 37.03
C ASN A 269 19.54 7.79 36.42
N VAL A 270 20.36 6.78 36.13
CA VAL A 270 19.87 5.48 35.67
C VAL A 270 19.64 4.60 36.90
N GLU A 271 18.41 4.14 37.08
CA GLU A 271 17.99 3.29 38.19
C GLU A 271 17.69 1.89 37.69
N HIS A 272 18.32 0.91 38.34
CA HIS A 272 18.03 -0.51 38.13
C HIS A 272 17.42 -1.10 39.39
N TYR A 273 16.36 -1.89 39.23
CA TYR A 273 15.83 -2.70 40.31
C TYR A 273 15.40 -4.05 39.79
N ALA A 274 15.61 -5.09 40.60
CA ALA A 274 15.12 -6.43 40.33
C ALA A 274 13.65 -6.51 40.74
N PRO A 275 12.71 -6.76 39.81
CA PRO A 275 11.28 -6.84 40.16
C PRO A 275 10.94 -8.03 41.04
N PHE A 276 11.77 -9.08 41.00
CA PHE A 276 11.57 -10.32 41.76
C PHE A 276 12.82 -10.64 42.58
N SER A 277 12.63 -10.98 43.84
CA SER A 277 13.65 -11.49 44.74
C SER A 277 13.91 -12.99 44.52
N SER A 278 14.90 -13.55 45.22
CA SER A 278 15.18 -14.99 45.22
C SER A 278 14.14 -15.85 45.94
N GLU A 279 13.27 -15.24 46.74
CA GLU A 279 12.14 -15.92 47.38
C GLU A 279 10.88 -15.93 46.51
N ASP A 280 10.79 -15.01 45.54
CA ASP A 280 9.63 -14.87 44.67
C ASP A 280 9.54 -16.02 43.66
N ARG A 281 8.32 -16.55 43.48
CA ARG A 281 8.01 -17.51 42.42
C ARG A 281 6.92 -16.96 41.49
N PRO A 282 7.26 -15.95 40.66
CA PRO A 282 6.30 -15.32 39.77
C PRO A 282 5.81 -16.30 38.69
N SER A 283 4.56 -16.13 38.26
CA SER A 283 4.03 -16.87 37.11
C SER A 283 4.68 -16.39 35.81
N ARG A 284 4.56 -17.19 34.75
CA ARG A 284 4.99 -16.82 33.41
C ARG A 284 4.40 -15.47 32.99
N GLU A 285 3.10 -15.25 33.21
CA GLU A 285 2.39 -14.03 32.83
C GLU A 285 2.99 -12.81 33.54
N LYS A 286 3.21 -12.91 34.85
CA LYS A 286 3.85 -11.85 35.62
C LYS A 286 5.26 -11.54 35.13
N ILE A 287 6.03 -12.57 34.75
CA ILE A 287 7.37 -12.37 34.19
C ILE A 287 7.27 -11.62 32.86
N THR A 288 6.45 -12.09 31.92
CA THR A 288 6.33 -11.48 30.57
C THR A 288 5.67 -10.09 30.59
N GLU A 289 4.90 -9.76 31.61
CA GLU A 289 4.32 -8.42 31.80
C GLU A 289 5.33 -7.41 32.39
N ASN A 290 6.27 -7.88 33.23
CA ASN A 290 7.18 -7.01 33.97
C ASN A 290 8.61 -6.98 33.42
N LEU A 291 9.07 -8.03 32.75
CA LEU A 291 10.45 -8.12 32.23
C LEU A 291 10.44 -8.01 30.71
N MET A 292 11.10 -6.98 30.20
CA MET A 292 11.16 -6.65 28.76
C MET A 292 12.59 -6.61 28.21
N ILE A 293 13.60 -6.87 29.06
CA ILE A 293 15.01 -6.84 28.69
C ILE A 293 15.49 -8.28 28.51
N GLY A 294 16.01 -8.61 27.33
CA GLY A 294 16.59 -9.92 27.05
C GLY A 294 17.85 -10.22 27.89
N TYR A 295 18.16 -11.50 28.06
CA TYR A 295 19.39 -11.98 28.70
C TYR A 295 20.03 -13.05 27.80
N ARG A 296 21.37 -13.12 27.74
CA ARG A 296 22.07 -14.23 27.06
C ARG A 296 21.70 -15.53 27.77
N ASP A 297 21.61 -16.66 27.05
CA ASP A 297 21.36 -17.96 27.68
C ASP A 297 22.34 -18.21 28.85
N PRO A 298 21.86 -18.21 30.10
CA PRO A 298 22.69 -18.35 31.30
C PRO A 298 23.09 -19.81 31.59
N SER A 299 22.65 -20.78 30.79
CA SER A 299 22.83 -22.20 31.09
C SER A 299 24.29 -22.67 31.12
N GLY A 300 25.20 -21.92 30.48
CA GLY A 300 26.65 -22.16 30.50
C GLY A 300 27.42 -21.38 31.56
N ASP A 301 26.75 -20.52 32.35
CA ASP A 301 27.41 -19.67 33.34
C ASP A 301 27.67 -20.46 34.64
N PRO A 302 28.95 -20.72 35.01
CA PRO A 302 29.27 -21.48 36.22
C PRO A 302 28.92 -20.75 37.52
N GLU A 303 28.66 -19.44 37.48
CA GLU A 303 28.28 -18.65 38.64
C GLU A 303 26.76 -18.68 38.92
N LEU A 304 25.96 -19.21 37.99
CA LEU A 304 24.51 -19.26 38.08
C LEU A 304 23.99 -20.69 38.23
N THR A 305 23.03 -20.88 39.13
CA THR A 305 22.32 -22.14 39.33
C THR A 305 20.89 -22.03 38.80
N ALA A 306 20.50 -22.98 37.95
CA ALA A 306 19.14 -23.08 37.42
C ALA A 306 18.18 -23.71 38.44
N ILE A 307 17.09 -23.02 38.75
CA ILE A 307 16.03 -23.45 39.67
C ILE A 307 14.73 -23.56 38.89
N ASN A 308 14.22 -24.77 38.72
CA ASN A 308 12.97 -25.00 38.00
C ASN A 308 11.76 -24.65 38.88
N TYR A 309 10.94 -23.72 38.42
CA TYR A 309 9.73 -23.28 39.12
C TYR A 309 8.46 -24.01 38.63
N GLY A 310 8.55 -24.85 37.59
CA GLY A 310 7.41 -25.46 36.92
C GLY A 310 6.72 -24.49 35.94
N ASN A 311 5.69 -24.96 35.25
CA ASN A 311 4.91 -24.17 34.27
C ASN A 311 5.78 -23.42 33.24
N SER A 312 6.84 -24.08 32.77
CA SER A 312 7.78 -23.54 31.79
C SER A 312 8.58 -22.30 32.26
N VAL A 313 8.78 -22.14 33.57
CA VAL A 313 9.63 -21.10 34.16
C VAL A 313 10.85 -21.71 34.84
N VAL A 314 12.04 -21.21 34.52
CA VAL A 314 13.30 -21.52 35.21
C VAL A 314 13.97 -20.22 35.64
N ALA A 315 14.29 -20.08 36.92
CA ALA A 315 15.03 -18.95 37.45
C ALA A 315 16.53 -19.30 37.53
N TYR A 316 17.40 -18.40 37.07
CA TYR A 316 18.86 -18.57 37.17
C TYR A 316 19.37 -17.66 38.29
N SER A 317 19.87 -18.28 39.36
CA SER A 317 20.23 -17.59 40.61
C SER A 317 21.72 -17.63 40.88
N GLY A 318 22.30 -16.51 41.31
CA GLY A 318 23.69 -16.38 41.73
C GLY A 318 23.81 -16.08 43.22
N SER A 319 25.04 -16.08 43.73
CA SER A 319 25.35 -15.73 45.12
C SER A 319 26.38 -14.61 45.18
N LEU A 320 26.09 -13.56 45.95
CA LEU A 320 27.02 -12.47 46.23
C LEU A 320 27.26 -12.38 47.73
N GLY A 321 28.39 -12.91 48.21
CA GLY A 321 28.62 -13.07 49.64
C GLY A 321 27.65 -14.09 50.25
N ASN A 322 26.84 -13.65 51.22
CA ASN A 322 25.80 -14.49 51.84
C ASN A 322 24.42 -14.35 51.17
N ASP A 323 24.25 -13.41 50.23
CA ASP A 323 22.96 -13.09 49.63
C ASP A 323 22.77 -13.83 48.30
N THR A 324 21.57 -14.39 48.10
CA THR A 324 21.17 -15.04 46.85
C THR A 324 20.29 -14.10 46.03
N TYR A 325 20.57 -13.98 44.72
CA TYR A 325 19.79 -13.15 43.80
C TYR A 325 19.38 -13.94 42.55
N VAL A 326 18.32 -13.51 41.87
CA VAL A 326 17.91 -14.07 40.57
C VAL A 326 18.40 -13.14 39.48
N ALA A 327 19.27 -13.64 38.59
CA ALA A 327 19.84 -12.89 37.48
C ALA A 327 18.86 -12.80 36.30
N ALA A 328 18.22 -13.92 35.97
CA ALA A 328 17.36 -14.03 34.80
C ALA A 328 16.31 -15.14 34.96
N TYR A 329 15.29 -15.07 34.12
CA TYR A 329 14.27 -16.10 33.96
C TYR A 329 14.29 -16.64 32.54
N LYS A 330 14.25 -17.95 32.39
CA LYS A 330 13.84 -18.61 31.16
C LYS A 330 12.33 -18.85 31.23
N VAL A 331 11.61 -18.35 30.24
CA VAL A 331 10.17 -18.58 30.07
C VAL A 331 9.91 -19.19 28.71
N VAL A 332 8.96 -20.12 28.64
CA VAL A 332 8.37 -20.53 27.36
C VAL A 332 7.03 -19.85 27.23
N ASP A 333 6.89 -18.97 26.24
CA ASP A 333 5.67 -18.20 26.03
C ASP A 333 4.50 -19.08 25.53
N SER A 334 3.33 -18.48 25.31
CA SER A 334 2.14 -19.21 24.83
C SER A 334 2.31 -19.82 23.44
N LEU A 335 3.34 -19.41 22.70
CA LEU A 335 3.67 -19.89 21.36
C LEU A 335 4.78 -20.94 21.37
N GLY A 336 5.24 -21.37 22.54
CA GLY A 336 6.31 -22.36 22.66
C GLY A 336 7.72 -21.76 22.50
N ARG A 337 7.85 -20.43 22.42
CA ARG A 337 9.16 -19.79 22.26
C ARG A 337 9.85 -19.66 23.59
N THR A 338 11.11 -20.08 23.64
CA THR A 338 11.96 -19.87 24.80
C THR A 338 12.52 -18.45 24.77
N GLN A 339 12.29 -17.70 25.84
CA GLN A 339 12.87 -16.37 26.05
C GLN A 339 13.66 -16.37 27.35
N PHE A 340 14.81 -15.69 27.32
CA PHE A 340 15.61 -15.42 28.51
C PHE A 340 15.48 -13.95 28.84
N LEU A 341 14.89 -13.63 29.99
CA LEU A 341 14.55 -12.28 30.41
C LEU A 341 15.36 -11.92 31.64
N LYS A 342 16.06 -10.79 31.57
CA LYS A 342 16.84 -10.27 32.68
C LYS A 342 15.90 -9.83 33.79
N ASN A 343 16.18 -10.24 35.03
CA ASN A 343 15.40 -9.82 36.20
C ASN A 343 15.77 -8.38 36.60
N THR A 344 15.45 -7.42 35.73
CA THR A 344 15.82 -6.02 35.91
C THR A 344 14.81 -5.15 35.17
N LEU A 345 14.34 -4.11 35.85
CA LEU A 345 13.77 -2.93 35.23
C LEU A 345 14.83 -1.82 35.24
N SER A 346 14.97 -1.15 34.10
CA SER A 346 15.92 -0.05 33.92
C SER A 346 15.14 1.21 33.59
N ASN A 347 15.24 2.21 34.45
CA ASN A 347 14.56 3.50 34.28
C ASN A 347 15.59 4.61 34.23
N VAL A 348 15.36 5.57 33.34
CA VAL A 348 16.06 6.85 33.33
C VAL A 348 15.21 7.82 34.13
N ARG A 349 15.70 8.25 35.29
CA ARG A 349 15.06 9.25 36.15
C ARG A 349 15.73 10.60 36.00
N LEU A 350 14.94 11.67 35.95
CA LEU A 350 15.48 13.03 35.97
C LEU A 350 15.95 13.39 37.39
N THR A 351 17.15 13.93 37.53
CA THR A 351 17.81 14.14 38.83
C THR A 351 17.00 15.11 39.69
N SER A 352 16.70 14.77 40.95
CA SER A 352 15.85 15.61 41.82
C SER A 352 14.41 15.80 41.32
N SER A 353 13.87 14.83 40.58
CA SER A 353 12.48 14.80 40.11
C SER A 353 11.86 13.40 40.21
N ALA A 354 10.54 13.33 40.37
CA ALA A 354 9.77 12.09 40.21
C ALA A 354 9.67 11.58 38.75
N LEU A 355 9.95 12.43 37.75
CA LEU A 355 9.81 12.10 36.33
C LEU A 355 10.86 11.07 35.89
N SER A 356 10.39 10.06 35.17
CA SER A 356 11.23 8.97 34.65
C SER A 356 10.60 8.30 33.44
N PHE A 357 11.40 7.59 32.66
CA PHE A 357 10.95 6.75 31.56
C PHE A 357 11.76 5.45 31.50
N ARG A 358 11.24 4.43 30.81
CA ARG A 358 11.94 3.14 30.63
C ARG A 358 13.17 3.33 29.75
N ASN A 359 14.32 2.83 30.19
CA ASN A 359 15.57 2.90 29.43
C ASN A 359 15.47 2.05 28.15
N PRO A 360 15.60 2.64 26.95
CA PRO A 360 15.40 1.91 25.71
C PRO A 360 16.46 0.81 25.48
N PRO A 361 16.05 -0.39 25.05
CA PRO A 361 16.97 -1.39 24.52
C PRO A 361 17.49 -0.95 23.15
N THR A 362 18.74 -1.30 22.81
CA THR A 362 19.33 -1.07 21.49
C THR A 362 20.41 -2.11 21.20
N TYR A 363 20.52 -2.56 19.94
CA TYR A 363 21.69 -3.29 19.46
C TYR A 363 22.79 -2.34 18.97
N THR A 364 22.40 -1.15 18.52
CA THR A 364 23.31 -0.15 17.97
C THR A 364 24.32 0.35 19.00
N ASN A 365 25.61 0.11 18.72
CA ASN A 365 26.68 0.66 19.53
C ASN A 365 26.87 2.16 19.25
N VAL A 366 26.67 2.99 20.26
CA VAL A 366 26.82 4.45 20.17
C VAL A 366 28.26 4.88 19.84
N ILE A 367 29.28 4.06 20.08
CA ILE A 367 30.68 4.41 19.78
C ILE A 367 31.04 4.10 18.32
N GLU A 368 30.54 2.99 17.79
CA GLU A 368 30.84 2.50 16.44
C GLU A 368 29.55 1.88 15.86
N PRO A 369 28.57 2.71 15.44
CA PRO A 369 27.31 2.19 14.92
C PRO A 369 27.55 1.47 13.59
N THR A 370 27.03 0.26 13.44
CA THR A 370 27.16 -0.53 12.22
C THR A 370 25.80 -0.76 11.56
N ALA A 371 25.80 -0.94 10.23
CA ALA A 371 24.56 -1.28 9.51
C ALA A 371 23.96 -2.63 9.96
N ARG A 372 24.80 -3.52 10.50
CA ARG A 372 24.37 -4.80 11.08
C ARG A 372 23.57 -4.60 12.35
N ASP A 373 24.09 -3.82 13.30
CA ASP A 373 23.36 -3.56 14.56
C ASP A 373 22.01 -2.87 14.30
N ALA A 374 21.96 -1.98 13.29
CA ALA A 374 20.71 -1.39 12.84
C ALA A 374 19.74 -2.42 12.23
N SER A 375 20.26 -3.41 11.49
CA SER A 375 19.46 -4.55 11.02
C SER A 375 18.90 -5.36 12.19
N ASP A 376 19.71 -5.62 13.23
CA ASP A 376 19.27 -6.37 14.41
C ASP A 376 18.17 -5.62 15.21
N ASP A 377 18.27 -4.28 15.30
CA ASP A 377 17.20 -3.41 15.84
C ASP A 377 15.91 -3.54 15.02
N VAL A 378 16.00 -3.52 13.68
CA VAL A 378 14.86 -3.67 12.76
C VAL A 378 14.25 -5.08 12.82
N ASP A 379 15.07 -6.13 12.80
CA ASP A 379 14.64 -7.52 12.87
C ASP A 379 13.92 -7.80 14.18
N SER A 380 14.41 -7.24 15.29
CA SER A 380 13.74 -7.35 16.59
C SER A 380 12.38 -6.63 16.63
N LEU A 381 12.24 -5.50 15.94
CA LEU A 381 10.95 -4.83 15.77
C LEU A 381 9.99 -5.69 14.92
N ILE A 382 10.48 -6.25 13.81
CA ILE A 382 9.69 -7.14 12.96
C ILE A 382 9.23 -8.36 13.75
N ASP A 383 10.10 -8.98 14.54
CA ASP A 383 9.72 -10.08 15.43
C ASP A 383 8.63 -9.65 16.42
N HIS A 384 8.79 -8.49 17.06
CA HIS A 384 7.76 -7.99 17.97
C HIS A 384 6.40 -7.84 17.29
N LEU A 385 6.37 -7.31 16.06
CA LEU A 385 5.15 -7.19 15.27
C LEU A 385 4.61 -8.56 14.82
N PHE A 386 5.47 -9.45 14.34
CA PHE A 386 5.08 -10.77 13.83
C PHE A 386 4.42 -11.63 14.91
N TYR A 387 4.97 -11.58 16.13
CA TYR A 387 4.45 -12.31 17.28
C TYR A 387 3.40 -11.54 18.09
N HIS A 388 3.02 -10.34 17.64
CA HIS A 388 1.96 -9.57 18.29
C HIS A 388 0.62 -10.32 18.19
N PRO A 389 -0.21 -10.37 19.25
CA PRO A 389 -1.47 -11.13 19.24
C PRO A 389 -2.48 -10.73 18.15
N ASN A 390 -2.38 -9.50 17.63
CA ASN A 390 -3.25 -9.03 16.54
C ASN A 390 -2.81 -9.50 15.14
N THR A 391 -1.59 -10.00 14.98
CA THR A 391 -1.04 -10.33 13.66
C THR A 391 -1.75 -11.53 13.04
N ALA A 392 -1.91 -12.62 13.79
CA ALA A 392 -2.62 -13.80 13.33
C ALA A 392 -4.07 -13.52 12.86
N PRO A 393 -4.96 -12.86 13.66
CA PRO A 393 -6.31 -12.55 13.19
C PRO A 393 -6.34 -11.54 12.04
N PHE A 394 -5.40 -10.58 12.00
CA PHE A 394 -5.30 -9.63 10.89
C PHE A 394 -4.96 -10.35 9.57
N ILE A 395 -3.91 -11.18 9.57
CA ILE A 395 -3.50 -11.97 8.40
C ILE A 395 -4.60 -12.95 7.99
N ALA A 396 -5.19 -13.68 8.95
CA ALA A 396 -6.28 -14.62 8.70
C ALA A 396 -7.45 -13.94 7.98
N HIS A 397 -7.92 -12.80 8.49
CA HIS A 397 -9.03 -12.07 7.89
C HIS A 397 -8.73 -11.64 6.44
N LYS A 398 -7.53 -11.09 6.17
CA LYS A 398 -7.16 -10.65 4.80
C LYS A 398 -6.99 -11.81 3.82
N LEU A 399 -6.38 -12.91 4.26
CA LEU A 399 -6.22 -14.10 3.40
C LEU A 399 -7.57 -14.76 3.12
N ILE A 400 -8.46 -14.86 4.10
CA ILE A 400 -9.81 -15.39 3.89
C ILE A 400 -10.57 -14.56 2.84
N GLN A 401 -10.54 -13.22 2.98
CA GLN A 401 -11.13 -12.29 2.00
C GLN A 401 -10.58 -12.51 0.59
N ARG A 402 -9.29 -12.80 0.48
CA ARG A 402 -8.62 -13.01 -0.80
C ARG A 402 -9.01 -14.33 -1.49
N PHE A 403 -9.26 -15.38 -0.72
CA PHE A 403 -9.35 -16.74 -1.27
C PHE A 403 -10.73 -17.38 -1.23
N THR A 404 -11.64 -16.96 -0.34
CA THR A 404 -12.89 -17.69 -0.13
C THR A 404 -14.14 -16.79 -0.08
N THR A 405 -14.21 -15.84 0.86
CA THR A 405 -15.38 -14.97 1.01
C THR A 405 -15.01 -13.58 1.51
N SER A 406 -15.69 -12.57 0.98
CA SER A 406 -15.49 -11.17 1.38
C SER A 406 -15.97 -10.90 2.81
N ASN A 407 -16.86 -11.74 3.35
CA ASN A 407 -17.55 -11.54 4.63
C ASN A 407 -17.41 -12.76 5.56
N PRO A 408 -16.19 -13.12 6.00
CA PRO A 408 -15.99 -14.33 6.80
C PRO A 408 -16.53 -14.20 8.22
N SER A 409 -17.03 -15.30 8.77
CA SER A 409 -17.52 -15.29 10.14
C SER A 409 -16.38 -15.15 11.17
N PRO A 410 -16.66 -14.64 12.38
CA PRO A 410 -15.68 -14.62 13.46
C PRO A 410 -15.14 -16.01 13.82
N ARG A 411 -15.93 -17.07 13.63
CA ARG A 411 -15.50 -18.47 13.85
C ARG A 411 -14.44 -18.86 12.84
N TYR A 412 -14.66 -18.55 11.56
CA TYR A 412 -13.74 -18.90 10.49
C TYR A 412 -12.40 -18.15 10.63
N ILE A 413 -12.45 -16.84 10.91
CA ILE A 413 -11.24 -16.04 11.23
C ILE A 413 -10.48 -16.67 12.40
N LYS A 414 -11.18 -17.07 13.47
CA LYS A 414 -10.56 -17.70 14.64
C LYS A 414 -9.91 -19.05 14.30
N GLY A 415 -10.53 -19.86 13.43
CA GLY A 415 -10.00 -21.14 12.99
C GLY A 415 -8.68 -20.98 12.23
N VAL A 416 -8.65 -20.08 11.24
CA VAL A 416 -7.47 -19.79 10.43
C VAL A 416 -6.36 -19.12 11.24
N ALA A 417 -6.71 -18.15 12.11
CA ALA A 417 -5.75 -17.56 13.02
C ALA A 417 -5.14 -18.61 13.96
N GLY A 418 -5.96 -19.56 14.44
CA GLY A 418 -5.50 -20.71 15.21
C GLY A 418 -4.47 -21.54 14.45
N ALA A 419 -4.74 -21.90 13.20
CA ALA A 419 -3.81 -22.63 12.35
C ALA A 419 -2.50 -21.87 12.09
N PHE A 420 -2.58 -20.56 11.86
CA PHE A 420 -1.39 -19.69 11.74
C PHE A 420 -0.57 -19.72 13.03
N THR A 421 -1.19 -19.59 14.21
CA THR A 421 -0.47 -19.60 15.49
C THR A 421 0.12 -20.95 15.87
N LEU A 422 -0.61 -22.04 15.62
CA LEU A 422 -0.19 -23.41 15.94
C LEU A 422 0.78 -23.98 14.91
N GLY A 423 0.78 -23.43 13.70
CA GLY A 423 1.54 -23.95 12.57
C GLY A 423 1.03 -25.29 12.05
N SER A 424 -0.19 -25.69 12.42
CA SER A 424 -0.75 -27.00 12.08
C SER A 424 -2.26 -26.94 11.87
N TYR A 425 -2.76 -27.65 10.87
CA TYR A 425 -4.19 -27.88 10.63
C TYR A 425 -4.41 -29.26 10.01
N GLY A 426 -4.98 -30.20 10.76
CA GLY A 426 -5.03 -31.61 10.33
C GLY A 426 -3.63 -32.15 10.08
N ASP A 427 -3.38 -32.68 8.87
CA ASP A 427 -2.08 -33.20 8.43
C ASP A 427 -1.16 -32.12 7.81
N PHE A 428 -1.59 -30.85 7.75
CA PHE A 428 -0.84 -29.77 7.13
C PHE A 428 -0.06 -28.94 8.14
N GLY A 429 1.12 -28.48 7.72
CA GLY A 429 1.96 -27.53 8.44
C GLY A 429 3.19 -28.13 9.12
N SER A 430 4.11 -27.26 9.52
CA SER A 430 5.36 -27.63 10.21
C SER A 430 5.24 -27.66 11.74
N GLY A 431 4.12 -27.21 12.31
CA GLY A 431 3.96 -26.95 13.74
C GLY A 431 4.65 -25.66 14.22
N SER A 432 5.13 -24.82 13.29
CA SER A 432 5.78 -23.53 13.60
C SER A 432 4.81 -22.36 13.45
N TYR A 433 4.88 -21.37 14.35
CA TYR A 433 4.07 -20.16 14.25
C TYR A 433 4.27 -19.45 12.90
N GLY A 434 3.16 -19.01 12.31
CA GLY A 434 3.13 -18.34 11.01
C GLY A 434 3.22 -19.26 9.79
N ASP A 435 3.06 -20.58 9.98
CA ASP A 435 3.08 -21.53 8.86
C ASP A 435 1.92 -21.26 7.88
N LEU A 436 2.29 -20.84 6.67
CA LEU A 436 1.32 -20.54 5.63
C LEU A 436 0.65 -21.80 5.06
N GLY A 437 1.31 -22.96 5.10
CA GLY A 437 0.72 -24.23 4.65
C GLY A 437 -0.46 -24.64 5.52
N ALA A 438 -0.30 -24.61 6.85
CA ALA A 438 -1.38 -24.82 7.80
C ALA A 438 -2.48 -23.75 7.66
N THR A 439 -2.08 -22.50 7.49
CA THR A 439 -3.01 -21.37 7.33
C THR A 439 -3.88 -21.53 6.08
N PHE A 440 -3.29 -21.83 4.92
CA PHE A 440 -4.04 -22.05 3.68
C PHE A 440 -4.89 -23.31 3.73
N ALA A 441 -4.41 -24.39 4.36
CA ALA A 441 -5.23 -25.58 4.57
C ALA A 441 -6.47 -25.24 5.41
N ALA A 442 -6.31 -24.48 6.49
CA ALA A 442 -7.43 -24.02 7.31
C ALA A 442 -8.40 -23.12 6.54
N ILE A 443 -7.92 -22.32 5.58
CA ILE A 443 -8.78 -21.51 4.70
C ILE A 443 -9.61 -22.43 3.80
N PHE A 444 -8.97 -23.26 2.98
CA PHE A 444 -9.69 -24.02 1.95
C PHE A 444 -10.50 -25.21 2.47
N LEU A 445 -10.13 -25.76 3.63
CA LEU A 445 -10.78 -26.93 4.21
C LEU A 445 -11.75 -26.60 5.35
N ASP A 446 -11.96 -25.32 5.68
CA ASP A 446 -13.01 -24.95 6.61
C ASP A 446 -14.40 -25.24 5.99
N SER A 447 -15.35 -25.61 6.85
CA SER A 447 -16.75 -25.81 6.43
C SER A 447 -17.36 -24.59 5.76
N GLU A 448 -16.95 -23.37 6.14
CA GLU A 448 -17.40 -22.14 5.50
C GLU A 448 -16.86 -21.97 4.07
N ALA A 449 -15.76 -22.63 3.70
CA ALA A 449 -15.21 -22.55 2.35
C ALA A 449 -15.74 -23.63 1.40
N SER A 450 -16.33 -24.70 1.93
CA SER A 450 -16.63 -25.94 1.17
C SER A 450 -18.08 -26.42 1.26
N SER A 451 -18.89 -25.85 2.16
CA SER A 451 -20.29 -26.27 2.33
C SER A 451 -21.18 -25.76 1.20
N SER A 452 -21.84 -26.69 0.49
CA SER A 452 -22.85 -26.35 -0.53
C SER A 452 -24.11 -25.67 0.04
N VAL A 453 -24.32 -25.72 1.37
CA VAL A 453 -25.42 -24.97 2.01
C VAL A 453 -25.17 -23.46 1.90
N LEU A 454 -23.91 -23.04 1.91
CA LEU A 454 -23.55 -21.62 1.78
C LEU A 454 -23.69 -21.11 0.35
N ASP A 455 -23.75 -21.98 -0.66
CA ASP A 455 -24.12 -21.57 -2.01
C ASP A 455 -25.54 -20.97 -2.05
N SER A 456 -26.41 -21.37 -1.12
CA SER A 456 -27.75 -20.79 -0.99
C SER A 456 -27.78 -19.48 -0.19
N ASP A 457 -26.66 -19.04 0.41
CA ASP A 457 -26.57 -17.76 1.11
C ASP A 457 -26.32 -16.64 0.08
N PRO A 458 -27.25 -15.68 -0.09
CA PRO A 458 -27.11 -14.58 -1.03
C PRO A 458 -25.85 -13.71 -0.86
N SER A 459 -25.29 -13.68 0.35
CA SER A 459 -24.15 -12.82 0.72
C SER A 459 -22.79 -13.52 0.65
N PHE A 460 -22.78 -14.84 0.47
CA PHE A 460 -21.56 -15.64 0.46
C PHE A 460 -20.77 -15.50 -0.85
N GLY A 461 -19.47 -15.78 -0.79
CA GLY A 461 -18.55 -15.67 -1.92
C GLY A 461 -17.81 -14.32 -2.01
N THR A 462 -17.28 -14.04 -3.20
CA THR A 462 -16.49 -12.87 -3.55
C THR A 462 -16.84 -12.39 -4.96
N MET A 463 -16.60 -11.10 -5.23
CA MET A 463 -16.44 -10.64 -6.60
C MET A 463 -15.06 -11.05 -7.11
N ARG A 464 -14.95 -11.39 -8.40
CA ARG A 464 -13.66 -11.77 -8.99
C ARG A 464 -12.86 -10.53 -9.39
N GLU A 465 -11.56 -10.59 -9.20
CA GLU A 465 -10.65 -9.50 -9.60
C GLU A 465 -10.43 -9.44 -11.11
N PRO A 466 -10.29 -8.24 -11.70
CA PRO A 466 -10.12 -8.08 -13.14
C PRO A 466 -8.95 -8.88 -13.74
N LEU A 467 -7.75 -8.83 -13.13
CA LEU A 467 -6.59 -9.55 -13.65
C LEU A 467 -6.75 -11.07 -13.54
N LEU A 468 -7.34 -11.54 -12.43
CA LEU A 468 -7.60 -12.97 -12.23
C LEU A 468 -8.62 -13.51 -13.22
N LYS A 469 -9.62 -12.73 -13.62
CA LYS A 469 -10.57 -13.13 -14.67
C LYS A 469 -9.88 -13.35 -16.03
N ILE A 470 -8.89 -12.52 -16.38
CA ILE A 470 -8.10 -12.69 -17.62
C ILE A 470 -7.31 -14.00 -17.55
N LEU A 471 -6.59 -14.21 -16.45
CA LEU A 471 -5.82 -15.45 -16.23
C LEU A 471 -6.74 -16.68 -16.23
N HIS A 472 -7.95 -16.56 -15.68
CA HIS A 472 -8.96 -17.62 -15.71
C HIS A 472 -9.35 -18.00 -17.14
N ILE A 473 -9.62 -17.02 -18.01
CA ILE A 473 -9.94 -17.26 -19.44
C ILE A 473 -8.75 -17.92 -20.15
N LEU A 474 -7.54 -17.36 -19.98
CA LEU A 474 -6.33 -17.89 -20.63
C LEU A 474 -6.06 -19.34 -20.24
N ARG A 475 -6.26 -19.70 -18.96
CA ARG A 475 -6.07 -21.08 -18.47
C ARG A 475 -7.19 -22.01 -18.90
N SER A 476 -8.44 -21.56 -18.83
CA SER A 476 -9.62 -22.41 -19.04
C SER A 476 -9.87 -22.70 -20.52
N LEU A 477 -9.51 -21.76 -21.41
CA LEU A 477 -9.71 -21.90 -22.85
C LEU A 477 -8.39 -22.19 -23.60
N SER A 478 -7.42 -22.77 -22.90
CA SER A 478 -6.14 -23.24 -23.44
C SER A 478 -5.41 -22.19 -24.29
N TYR A 479 -4.91 -21.12 -23.65
CA TYR A 479 -4.08 -20.13 -24.34
C TYR A 479 -2.78 -20.74 -24.87
N SER A 480 -2.50 -20.50 -26.15
CA SER A 480 -1.27 -20.88 -26.83
C SER A 480 -0.58 -19.64 -27.41
N PRO A 481 0.67 -19.35 -27.00
CA PRO A 481 1.42 -18.23 -27.57
C PRO A 481 1.86 -18.51 -29.01
N VAL A 482 2.00 -17.45 -29.82
CA VAL A 482 2.52 -17.56 -31.20
C VAL A 482 4.03 -17.38 -31.26
N ASP A 483 4.56 -16.27 -30.72
CA ASP A 483 5.96 -15.88 -30.90
C ASP A 483 6.84 -16.14 -29.66
N PHE A 484 6.29 -16.02 -28.45
CA PHE A 484 7.04 -16.11 -27.19
C PHE A 484 6.26 -16.85 -26.11
N PRO A 485 6.90 -17.68 -25.27
CA PRO A 485 6.21 -18.47 -24.24
C PRO A 485 5.59 -17.62 -23.11
N GLU A 486 5.94 -16.34 -23.02
CA GLU A 486 5.47 -15.42 -21.98
C GLU A 486 4.20 -14.67 -22.41
N VAL A 487 3.27 -14.50 -21.47
CA VAL A 487 2.08 -13.66 -21.67
C VAL A 487 2.42 -12.22 -21.32
N GLU A 488 2.40 -11.34 -22.31
CA GLU A 488 2.67 -9.92 -22.13
C GLU A 488 1.37 -9.12 -21.94
N LEU A 489 1.13 -8.69 -20.69
CA LEU A 489 0.09 -7.72 -20.34
C LEU A 489 0.79 -6.48 -19.79
N ARG A 490 0.61 -5.31 -20.41
CA ARG A 490 1.19 -4.04 -19.94
C ARG A 490 0.11 -2.97 -19.81
N SER A 491 0.35 -2.00 -18.93
CA SER A 491 -0.58 -0.87 -18.70
C SER A 491 -2.00 -1.32 -18.33
N MET A 492 -2.12 -2.47 -17.66
CA MET A 492 -3.43 -2.99 -17.25
C MET A 492 -4.05 -2.18 -16.12
N ALA A 493 -3.27 -1.40 -15.37
CA ALA A 493 -3.78 -0.47 -14.37
C ALA A 493 -4.71 0.57 -15.01
N ASP A 494 -4.34 1.11 -16.18
CA ASP A 494 -5.17 2.10 -16.89
C ASP A 494 -6.41 1.46 -17.54
N LYS A 495 -6.33 0.18 -17.96
CA LYS A 495 -7.44 -0.51 -18.64
C LYS A 495 -8.44 -1.15 -17.69
N ILE A 496 -7.98 -1.78 -16.61
CA ILE A 496 -8.82 -2.63 -15.75
C ILE A 496 -8.63 -2.34 -14.26
N GLY A 497 -7.89 -1.28 -13.91
CA GLY A 497 -7.62 -0.88 -12.53
C GLY A 497 -6.63 -1.77 -11.79
N GLN A 498 -5.98 -2.73 -12.47
CA GLN A 498 -5.08 -3.70 -11.84
C GLN A 498 -3.95 -4.13 -12.78
N MET A 499 -2.70 -4.01 -12.32
CA MET A 499 -1.50 -4.49 -13.02
C MET A 499 -0.51 -5.08 -12.02
N ALA A 500 0.07 -6.23 -12.36
CA ALA A 500 1.03 -6.93 -11.50
C ALA A 500 2.19 -6.00 -11.10
N TYR A 501 2.50 -5.97 -9.80
CA TYR A 501 3.54 -5.11 -9.20
C TYR A 501 3.32 -3.58 -9.30
N GLU A 502 2.15 -3.14 -9.76
CA GLU A 502 1.78 -1.72 -9.87
C GLU A 502 0.56 -1.39 -9.00
N SER A 503 0.57 -1.83 -7.74
CA SER A 503 -0.48 -1.42 -6.81
C SER A 503 -0.40 0.10 -6.59
N PRO A 504 -1.53 0.83 -6.68
CA PRO A 504 -1.53 2.29 -6.53
C PRO A 504 -1.21 2.75 -5.09
N THR A 505 -1.31 1.83 -4.11
CA THR A 505 -1.00 2.09 -2.70
C THR A 505 -0.17 0.95 -2.13
N VAL A 506 0.49 1.19 -0.99
CA VAL A 506 1.18 0.13 -0.23
C VAL A 506 0.23 -0.90 0.40
N PHE A 507 -1.09 -0.67 0.33
CA PHE A 507 -2.09 -1.50 1.00
C PHE A 507 -2.76 -2.50 0.05
N ASN A 508 -3.27 -2.07 -1.11
CA ASN A 508 -3.72 -2.91 -2.24
C ASN A 508 -4.26 -2.04 -3.40
N TYR A 509 -4.83 -2.69 -4.43
CA TYR A 509 -5.63 -2.06 -5.52
C TYR A 509 -6.99 -1.55 -5.05
N TYR A 510 -7.50 -2.04 -3.92
CA TYR A 510 -8.80 -1.71 -3.37
C TYR A 510 -8.79 -1.82 -1.83
N ASP A 511 -9.72 -1.11 -1.19
CA ASP A 511 -9.92 -1.12 0.26
C ASP A 511 -10.60 -2.45 0.68
N PRO A 512 -10.00 -3.22 1.59
CA PRO A 512 -10.56 -4.50 2.04
C PRO A 512 -11.86 -4.37 2.85
N THR A 513 -12.31 -3.14 3.14
CA THR A 513 -13.55 -2.82 3.84
C THR A 513 -14.60 -2.17 2.92
N PHE A 514 -14.31 -2.04 1.62
CA PHE A 514 -15.20 -1.41 0.66
C PHE A 514 -16.55 -2.13 0.55
N VAL A 515 -17.61 -1.32 0.50
CA VAL A 515 -19.00 -1.74 0.35
C VAL A 515 -19.58 -1.05 -0.88
N PRO A 516 -19.98 -1.79 -1.93
CA PRO A 516 -20.74 -1.21 -3.02
C PRO A 516 -22.02 -0.55 -2.54
N HIS A 517 -22.43 0.55 -3.19
CA HIS A 517 -23.62 1.32 -2.81
C HIS A 517 -24.89 0.43 -2.67
N GLN A 518 -25.07 -0.55 -3.57
CA GLN A 518 -26.19 -1.50 -3.55
C GLN A 518 -26.23 -2.37 -2.27
N LEU A 519 -25.09 -2.52 -1.60
CA LEU A 519 -24.91 -3.36 -0.41
C LEU A 519 -24.76 -2.53 0.88
N ALA A 520 -24.70 -1.20 0.78
CA ALA A 520 -24.41 -0.29 1.89
C ALA A 520 -25.37 -0.45 3.08
N SER A 521 -26.68 -0.61 2.81
CA SER A 521 -27.71 -0.76 3.85
C SER A 521 -27.56 -2.03 4.71
N ARG A 522 -26.79 -3.03 4.24
CA ARG A 522 -26.57 -4.31 4.93
C ARG A 522 -25.12 -4.52 5.38
N ASP A 523 -24.24 -3.54 5.12
CA ASP A 523 -22.81 -3.60 5.41
C ASP A 523 -22.09 -4.86 4.87
N ILE A 524 -22.51 -5.33 3.68
CA ILE A 524 -21.88 -6.49 3.04
C ILE A 524 -20.68 -6.01 2.24
N LYS A 525 -19.48 -6.45 2.63
CA LYS A 525 -18.23 -6.09 1.98
C LYS A 525 -18.12 -6.79 0.63
N ALA A 526 -17.63 -6.07 -0.38
CA ALA A 526 -17.19 -6.63 -1.65
C ALA A 526 -15.99 -5.82 -2.16
N PRO A 527 -14.79 -6.03 -1.58
CA PRO A 527 -13.61 -5.21 -1.82
C PRO A 527 -13.27 -5.01 -3.30
N GLU A 528 -13.30 -6.09 -4.08
CA GLU A 528 -13.02 -6.10 -5.51
C GLU A 528 -14.03 -5.26 -6.32
N GLY A 529 -15.22 -5.05 -5.76
CA GLY A 529 -16.25 -4.16 -6.29
C GLY A 529 -15.81 -2.71 -6.37
N GLN A 530 -14.74 -2.30 -5.67
CA GLN A 530 -14.16 -0.97 -5.86
C GLN A 530 -13.54 -0.79 -7.26
N LEU A 531 -13.28 -1.86 -8.01
CA LEU A 531 -12.85 -1.78 -9.40
C LEU A 531 -14.03 -1.91 -10.40
N LEU A 532 -15.26 -2.12 -9.90
CA LEU A 532 -16.49 -2.19 -10.69
C LEU A 532 -16.97 -0.78 -11.05
N ASN A 533 -16.24 -0.10 -11.92
CA ASN A 533 -16.60 1.19 -12.50
C ASN A 533 -16.63 1.10 -14.04
N ALA A 534 -17.23 2.10 -14.71
CA ALA A 534 -17.50 2.03 -16.14
C ALA A 534 -16.22 1.87 -16.99
N PRO A 535 -15.17 2.70 -16.85
CA PRO A 535 -13.97 2.57 -17.69
C PRO A 535 -13.29 1.21 -17.55
N PHE A 536 -13.17 0.68 -16.32
CA PHE A 536 -12.51 -0.60 -16.10
C PHE A 536 -13.36 -1.80 -16.51
N THR A 537 -14.67 -1.76 -16.21
CA THR A 537 -15.57 -2.89 -16.51
C THR A 537 -15.81 -3.01 -18.01
N ILE A 538 -16.06 -1.89 -18.70
CA ILE A 538 -16.29 -1.88 -20.15
C ILE A 538 -14.99 -2.23 -20.89
N SER A 539 -13.85 -1.65 -20.50
CA SER A 539 -12.55 -2.02 -21.07
C SER A 539 -12.21 -3.50 -20.84
N TRP A 540 -12.54 -4.04 -19.67
CA TRP A 540 -12.35 -5.47 -19.38
C TRP A 540 -13.23 -6.32 -20.31
N LEU A 541 -14.50 -5.96 -20.49
CA LEU A 541 -15.42 -6.68 -21.38
C LEU A 541 -14.96 -6.59 -22.84
N ASN A 542 -14.62 -5.41 -23.35
CA ASN A 542 -14.05 -5.21 -24.68
C ASN A 542 -12.80 -6.09 -24.87
N GLY A 543 -11.91 -6.07 -23.88
CA GLY A 543 -10.70 -6.87 -23.87
C GLY A 543 -10.96 -8.39 -23.88
N ALA A 544 -11.90 -8.88 -23.08
CA ALA A 544 -12.27 -10.29 -23.02
C ALA A 544 -12.96 -10.76 -24.32
N MET A 545 -13.87 -9.95 -24.87
CA MET A 545 -14.52 -10.20 -26.15
C MET A 545 -13.50 -10.28 -27.29
N SER A 546 -12.54 -9.36 -27.29
CA SER A 546 -11.43 -9.34 -28.23
C SER A 546 -10.52 -10.56 -28.07
N LEU A 547 -10.16 -10.93 -26.83
CA LEU A 547 -9.33 -12.10 -26.55
C LEU A 547 -9.98 -13.39 -27.05
N ILE A 548 -11.29 -13.57 -26.84
CA ILE A 548 -12.02 -14.77 -27.30
C ILE A 548 -12.11 -14.81 -28.83
N ARG A 549 -12.32 -13.66 -29.47
CA ARG A 549 -12.56 -13.58 -30.91
C ARG A 549 -11.29 -13.57 -31.74
N TYR A 550 -10.32 -12.76 -31.32
CA TYR A 550 -9.13 -12.41 -32.08
C TYR A 550 -7.84 -12.90 -31.41
N GLY A 551 -7.91 -13.49 -30.20
CA GLY A 551 -6.72 -13.78 -29.39
C GLY A 551 -6.11 -12.53 -28.77
N LEU A 552 -4.91 -12.66 -28.19
CA LEU A 552 -4.25 -11.59 -27.45
C LEU A 552 -3.75 -10.49 -28.41
N THR A 553 -4.60 -9.49 -28.62
CA THR A 553 -4.44 -8.40 -29.61
C THR A 553 -4.89 -7.05 -29.04
N ARG A 554 -4.76 -5.97 -29.82
CA ARG A 554 -5.31 -4.63 -29.51
C ARG A 554 -6.68 -4.36 -30.12
N CYS A 555 -7.23 -5.31 -30.89
CA CYS A 555 -8.47 -5.09 -31.62
C CYS A 555 -9.62 -4.81 -30.67
N SER A 556 -10.46 -3.80 -30.98
CA SER A 556 -11.68 -3.50 -30.22
C SER A 556 -11.44 -3.46 -28.71
N GLY A 557 -10.42 -2.70 -28.27
CA GLY A 557 -10.07 -2.59 -26.85
C GLY A 557 -9.30 -3.78 -26.24
N GLY A 558 -8.78 -4.69 -27.06
CA GLY A 558 -8.03 -5.89 -26.65
C GLY A 558 -6.86 -5.66 -25.68
N PHE A 559 -6.45 -6.71 -24.97
CA PHE A 559 -5.47 -6.63 -23.87
C PHE A 559 -3.99 -6.44 -24.28
N ALA A 560 -3.61 -6.56 -25.56
CA ALA A 560 -2.19 -6.52 -25.96
C ALA A 560 -1.55 -5.11 -25.96
N PHE A 561 -0.21 -5.07 -25.87
CA PHE A 561 0.60 -3.84 -25.80
C PHE A 561 1.30 -3.42 -27.10
N SER A 562 1.43 -4.25 -28.15
CA SER A 562 2.14 -3.86 -29.40
C SER A 562 1.40 -4.20 -30.70
N GLY A 563 1.71 -3.49 -31.80
CA GLY A 563 1.25 -3.80 -33.18
C GLY A 563 0.23 -2.82 -33.80
N ARG A 564 0.28 -2.62 -35.12
CA ARG A 564 -0.70 -1.81 -35.89
C ARG A 564 -2.05 -2.53 -35.94
N ASN A 565 -3.15 -1.77 -35.88
CA ASN A 565 -4.56 -2.22 -35.90
C ASN A 565 -5.01 -2.81 -37.26
N ASN A 566 -4.56 -4.00 -37.66
CA ASN A 566 -5.10 -4.71 -38.83
C ASN A 566 -6.39 -5.52 -38.54
N CYS A 567 -7.18 -5.07 -37.57
CA CYS A 567 -8.44 -5.69 -37.12
C CYS A 567 -9.54 -5.69 -38.20
N GLN A 568 -9.44 -4.81 -39.19
CA GLN A 568 -10.42 -4.69 -40.27
C GLN A 568 -10.36 -5.86 -41.27
N ASP A 569 -9.28 -6.64 -41.32
CA ASP A 569 -9.10 -7.72 -42.29
C ASP A 569 -9.79 -9.03 -41.89
N VAL A 570 -10.02 -9.28 -40.60
CA VAL A 570 -10.60 -10.55 -40.09
C VAL A 570 -12.09 -10.67 -40.48
N ASP A 571 -12.84 -9.57 -40.32
CA ASP A 571 -14.28 -9.54 -40.62
C ASP A 571 -14.58 -9.39 -42.12
N LYS A 572 -13.70 -8.69 -42.88
CA LYS A 572 -13.89 -8.46 -44.32
C LYS A 572 -13.38 -9.61 -45.18
N ASN A 573 -12.23 -10.20 -44.83
CA ASN A 573 -11.57 -11.23 -45.66
C ASN A 573 -11.73 -12.66 -45.11
N ARG A 574 -12.51 -12.86 -44.04
CA ARG A 574 -12.78 -14.15 -43.37
C ARG A 574 -11.53 -14.91 -42.93
N LYS A 575 -10.43 -14.19 -42.67
CA LYS A 575 -9.21 -14.80 -42.14
C LYS A 575 -9.43 -15.33 -40.72
N SER A 576 -8.84 -16.46 -40.40
CA SER A 576 -8.73 -17.00 -39.05
C SER A 576 -7.78 -16.13 -38.19
N PRO A 577 -7.95 -16.10 -36.86
CA PRO A 577 -7.04 -15.37 -35.96
C PRO A 577 -5.56 -15.75 -36.12
N SER A 578 -5.27 -17.01 -36.47
CA SER A 578 -3.92 -17.52 -36.78
C SER A 578 -3.28 -16.92 -38.04
N GLU A 579 -4.06 -16.29 -38.91
CA GLU A 579 -3.57 -15.62 -40.13
C GLU A 579 -3.27 -14.13 -39.91
N MET A 580 -3.43 -13.63 -38.67
CA MET A 580 -3.01 -12.27 -38.31
C MET A 580 -1.50 -12.24 -38.03
N THR A 581 -0.81 -11.27 -38.62
CA THR A 581 0.65 -11.17 -38.52
C THR A 581 1.14 -10.55 -37.19
N ASN A 582 0.24 -10.05 -36.33
CA ASN A 582 0.55 -9.25 -35.14
C ASN A 582 -0.22 -9.74 -33.89
N ILE A 583 -0.29 -11.06 -33.68
CA ILE A 583 -1.00 -11.67 -32.56
C ILE A 583 -0.02 -12.31 -31.59
N ALA A 584 -0.15 -12.02 -30.29
CA ALA A 584 0.76 -12.58 -29.27
C ALA A 584 0.43 -14.04 -28.91
N GLY A 585 -0.83 -14.44 -29.06
CA GLY A 585 -1.32 -15.79 -28.79
C GLY A 585 -2.82 -15.94 -29.03
N ILE A 586 -3.30 -17.18 -29.12
CA ILE A 586 -4.70 -17.53 -29.36
C ILE A 586 -5.22 -18.47 -28.27
N LEU A 587 -6.54 -18.51 -28.10
CA LEU A 587 -7.21 -19.58 -27.35
C LEU A 587 -7.42 -20.76 -28.28
N THR A 588 -7.03 -21.97 -27.85
CA THR A 588 -7.09 -23.19 -28.68
C THR A 588 -8.17 -24.18 -28.20
N TYR A 589 -9.10 -23.73 -27.36
CA TYR A 589 -10.24 -24.54 -26.95
C TYR A 589 -11.07 -25.03 -28.15
N GLU A 590 -11.33 -26.33 -28.19
CA GLU A 590 -12.23 -26.99 -29.13
C GLU A 590 -13.18 -27.90 -28.31
N PRO A 591 -14.52 -27.83 -28.52
CA PRO A 591 -15.46 -28.66 -27.78
C PRO A 591 -15.27 -30.16 -28.06
N GLU A 592 -15.42 -31.01 -27.05
CA GLU A 592 -15.28 -32.46 -27.24
C GLU A 592 -16.42 -33.04 -28.11
N PRO A 593 -16.10 -33.86 -29.14
CA PRO A 593 -17.12 -34.58 -29.91
C PRO A 593 -17.82 -35.65 -29.06
N LEU A 594 -19.06 -36.00 -29.43
CA LEU A 594 -19.83 -37.05 -28.75
C LEU A 594 -19.03 -38.37 -28.68
N PRO A 595 -19.02 -39.09 -27.54
CA PRO A 595 -18.59 -40.49 -27.53
C PRO A 595 -19.44 -41.27 -28.54
N GLU A 596 -18.83 -42.12 -29.36
CA GLU A 596 -19.57 -43.07 -30.19
C GLU A 596 -20.56 -43.84 -29.29
N ALA A 597 -21.83 -43.87 -29.69
CA ALA A 597 -22.86 -44.57 -28.93
C ALA A 597 -22.47 -46.06 -28.81
N SER A 598 -21.90 -46.45 -27.68
CA SER A 598 -21.63 -47.86 -27.41
C SER A 598 -22.96 -48.59 -27.31
N GLU A 599 -23.15 -49.58 -28.18
CA GLU A 599 -24.30 -50.48 -28.22
C GLU A 599 -24.63 -51.03 -26.82
N THR A 600 -25.56 -50.37 -26.11
CA THR A 600 -26.23 -50.95 -24.95
C THR A 600 -27.71 -50.57 -25.00
N PRO A 601 -28.63 -51.49 -24.61
CA PRO A 601 -30.05 -51.34 -24.91
C PRO A 601 -30.68 -50.28 -24.00
N ALA A 602 -31.53 -49.44 -24.58
CA ALA A 602 -32.29 -48.40 -23.90
C ALA A 602 -32.96 -48.92 -22.60
N PRO A 603 -32.83 -48.20 -21.46
CA PRO A 603 -33.70 -48.44 -20.32
C PRO A 603 -35.11 -47.96 -20.63
N THR A 604 -36.08 -48.81 -20.33
CA THR A 604 -37.51 -48.55 -20.40
C THR A 604 -37.95 -47.69 -19.23
N VAL A 605 -38.45 -46.48 -19.49
CA VAL A 605 -39.32 -45.72 -18.57
C VAL A 605 -40.51 -45.15 -19.35
N ALA A 606 -41.68 -45.31 -18.74
CA ALA A 606 -43.04 -45.17 -19.28
C ALA A 606 -43.57 -43.71 -19.33
N PRO A 607 -44.73 -43.45 -20.00
CA PRO A 607 -45.09 -42.14 -20.54
C PRO A 607 -46.12 -41.34 -19.72
N ALA A 608 -46.06 -40.00 -19.83
CA ALA A 608 -47.15 -39.00 -19.70
C ALA A 608 -46.52 -37.63 -20.08
N VAL A 609 -47.02 -36.73 -20.94
CA VAL A 609 -48.39 -36.30 -21.27
C VAL A 609 -48.46 -35.75 -22.72
N GLU A 610 -49.41 -36.30 -23.48
CA GLU A 610 -50.30 -35.77 -24.55
C GLU A 610 -49.89 -34.66 -25.55
N ASN A 611 -49.83 -35.07 -26.83
CA ASN A 611 -50.53 -34.51 -28.01
C ASN A 611 -50.82 -33.00 -28.09
N ARG A 612 -50.09 -32.31 -28.98
CA ARG A 612 -50.69 -31.32 -29.90
C ARG A 612 -50.45 -31.77 -31.34
N THR A 613 -51.49 -32.36 -31.92
CA THR A 613 -51.60 -32.68 -33.34
C THR A 613 -51.72 -31.40 -34.17
N CYS A 614 -50.99 -31.35 -35.27
CA CYS A 614 -51.19 -30.42 -36.37
C CYS A 614 -52.65 -30.47 -36.83
N VAL A 615 -53.27 -29.30 -36.99
CA VAL A 615 -54.58 -29.18 -37.65
C VAL A 615 -54.34 -29.27 -39.15
N ASP A 616 -54.93 -30.27 -39.78
CA ASP A 616 -55.12 -30.36 -41.22
C ASP A 616 -56.01 -29.19 -41.69
N ASP A 617 -55.49 -28.31 -42.55
CA ASP A 617 -56.31 -27.47 -43.42
C ASP A 617 -56.37 -28.16 -44.81
N PRO A 618 -57.56 -28.63 -45.26
CA PRO A 618 -57.72 -29.37 -46.49
C PRO A 618 -58.16 -28.45 -47.62
N ASP A 619 -57.26 -27.67 -48.20
CA ASP A 619 -57.49 -27.18 -49.56
C ASP A 619 -56.16 -26.86 -50.28
N TRP A 620 -56.08 -27.32 -51.53
CA TRP A 620 -54.99 -27.14 -52.51
C TRP A 620 -53.95 -28.26 -52.68
N ARG A 621 -54.42 -29.38 -53.24
CA ARG A 621 -53.70 -30.03 -54.35
C ARG A 621 -54.21 -29.48 -55.67
N ARG A 622 -53.34 -28.86 -56.49
CA ARG A 622 -53.43 -28.98 -57.96
C ARG A 622 -52.19 -28.45 -58.70
N TYR A 623 -51.73 -29.31 -59.62
CA TYR A 623 -50.81 -29.10 -60.74
C TYR A 623 -49.30 -29.23 -60.51
N ASN A 624 -48.85 -30.48 -60.70
CA ASN A 624 -47.66 -30.82 -61.49
C ASN A 624 -47.59 -29.98 -62.79
N PHE A 625 -46.43 -29.41 -63.10
CA PHE A 625 -45.87 -29.46 -64.45
C PHE A 625 -44.33 -29.43 -64.42
N ASP A 626 -43.80 -30.43 -65.10
CA ASP A 626 -42.44 -30.63 -65.58
C ASP A 626 -41.95 -29.47 -66.47
N SER A 627 -40.66 -29.17 -66.41
CA SER A 627 -39.72 -28.98 -67.54
C SER A 627 -38.62 -27.98 -67.21
N GLY A 628 -37.38 -28.43 -67.42
CA GLY A 628 -36.19 -27.76 -66.95
C GLY A 628 -35.81 -26.48 -67.69
N THR A 629 -34.93 -25.73 -67.05
CA THR A 629 -33.68 -25.21 -67.63
C THR A 629 -32.85 -24.59 -66.51
N SER A 630 -31.57 -24.96 -66.47
CA SER A 630 -30.54 -24.40 -65.61
C SER A 630 -30.29 -22.93 -65.91
N TYR A 631 -30.12 -22.10 -64.89
CA TYR A 631 -29.15 -21.00 -64.91
C TYR A 631 -28.71 -20.64 -63.49
N ASN A 632 -27.39 -20.60 -63.29
CA ASN A 632 -26.72 -19.90 -62.18
C ASN A 632 -27.19 -18.45 -62.15
N HIS A 633 -27.47 -17.90 -60.96
CA HIS A 633 -27.11 -16.52 -60.65
C HIS A 633 -27.11 -16.25 -59.13
N ASP A 634 -26.05 -15.55 -58.73
CA ASP A 634 -25.85 -14.85 -57.47
C ASP A 634 -27.09 -14.08 -56.99
N CYS A 635 -27.39 -14.16 -55.69
CA CYS A 635 -28.34 -13.25 -55.04
C CYS A 635 -27.61 -12.15 -54.28
N ALA A 636 -27.38 -11.05 -54.98
CA ALA A 636 -27.29 -9.71 -54.42
C ALA A 636 -28.25 -8.82 -55.22
N GLY A 637 -29.25 -8.21 -54.58
CA GLY A 637 -30.09 -7.19 -55.23
C GLY A 637 -31.53 -7.10 -54.74
N SER A 638 -31.84 -5.97 -54.10
CA SER A 638 -33.19 -5.45 -53.82
C SER A 638 -34.12 -5.52 -55.04
N GLY A 639 -35.37 -5.98 -54.86
CA GLY A 639 -36.38 -5.96 -55.92
C GLY A 639 -37.81 -5.81 -55.40
N ARG A 640 -38.41 -4.63 -55.59
CA ARG A 640 -39.85 -4.38 -55.38
C ARG A 640 -40.69 -5.09 -56.46
N ARG A 641 -41.73 -5.82 -56.07
CA ARG A 641 -42.80 -6.27 -56.99
C ARG A 641 -44.13 -5.61 -56.65
N ARG A 642 -44.84 -5.15 -57.69
CA ARG A 642 -46.21 -4.63 -57.62
C ARG A 642 -47.18 -5.62 -58.27
N SER A 643 -48.19 -6.06 -57.53
CA SER A 643 -49.56 -6.24 -58.04
C SER A 643 -50.56 -6.14 -56.89
N ASN A 644 -51.63 -5.35 -57.11
CA ASN A 644 -52.84 -5.20 -56.29
C ASN A 644 -52.70 -4.60 -54.86
N GLY A 645 -52.38 -3.32 -54.77
CA GLY A 645 -53.06 -2.39 -53.86
C GLY A 645 -52.80 -2.44 -52.34
N GLN A 646 -51.95 -3.33 -51.82
CA GLN A 646 -51.46 -3.28 -50.43
C GLN A 646 -49.92 -3.35 -50.42
N THR A 647 -49.29 -2.44 -49.67
CA THR A 647 -47.82 -2.39 -49.55
C THR A 647 -47.43 -3.09 -48.26
N TRP A 648 -46.80 -4.26 -48.37
CA TRP A 648 -46.09 -4.90 -47.27
C TRP A 648 -44.59 -4.69 -47.50
N VAL A 649 -43.89 -4.19 -46.48
CA VAL A 649 -42.42 -4.09 -46.46
C VAL A 649 -41.94 -5.18 -45.50
N CYS A 650 -41.29 -6.21 -46.03
CA CYS A 650 -40.52 -7.17 -45.24
C CYS A 650 -39.04 -6.84 -45.41
N ASP A 651 -38.31 -6.69 -44.31
CA ASP A 651 -36.84 -6.58 -44.33
C ASP A 651 -36.17 -7.98 -44.38
N GLU A 652 -34.85 -8.02 -44.53
CA GLU A 652 -34.04 -9.26 -44.55
C GLU A 652 -34.05 -10.05 -43.22
N PHE A 653 -34.81 -9.61 -42.21
CA PHE A 653 -34.85 -10.21 -40.87
C PHE A 653 -36.24 -10.69 -40.42
N GLY A 654 -37.27 -10.57 -41.28
CA GLY A 654 -38.59 -11.12 -40.97
C GLY A 654 -39.31 -10.42 -39.82
N THR A 655 -38.97 -9.16 -39.52
CA THR A 655 -39.65 -8.34 -38.50
C THR A 655 -40.49 -7.25 -39.17
N ALA A 656 -41.76 -7.14 -38.79
CA ALA A 656 -42.63 -6.01 -39.18
C ALA A 656 -42.49 -4.86 -38.17
N THR A 657 -42.45 -3.61 -38.65
CA THR A 657 -42.50 -2.40 -37.82
C THR A 657 -43.94 -2.05 -37.42
N MET A 658 -44.15 -1.60 -36.16
CA MET A 658 -45.43 -1.13 -35.62
C MET A 658 -46.03 0.06 -36.40
N ASP A 659 -47.35 0.11 -36.50
CA ASP A 659 -48.12 1.32 -36.82
C ASP A 659 -48.65 2.01 -35.54
N GLU A 660 -49.07 3.27 -35.67
CA GLU A 660 -49.37 4.21 -34.58
C GLU A 660 -50.61 3.90 -33.70
N PHE A 661 -51.17 2.69 -33.70
CA PHE A 661 -52.44 2.41 -32.98
C PHE A 661 -52.45 1.21 -32.02
N GLY A 662 -51.29 0.70 -31.59
CA GLY A 662 -51.18 -0.05 -30.33
C GLY A 662 -52.14 -1.23 -30.14
N ARG A 663 -52.21 -2.16 -31.10
CA ARG A 663 -52.81 -3.49 -30.90
C ARG A 663 -51.90 -4.60 -31.41
N THR A 664 -51.71 -5.62 -30.57
CA THR A 664 -50.96 -6.85 -30.86
C THR A 664 -51.84 -7.87 -31.56
N ASP A 665 -51.49 -8.26 -32.79
CA ASP A 665 -51.84 -9.56 -33.36
C ASP A 665 -50.57 -10.16 -33.98
N TYR A 666 -50.10 -11.28 -33.41
CA TYR A 666 -48.93 -12.03 -33.85
C TYR A 666 -49.35 -13.04 -34.92
N GLU A 667 -49.05 -12.76 -36.19
CA GLU A 667 -48.96 -13.80 -37.22
C GLU A 667 -47.61 -13.67 -37.96
N ALA A 668 -46.80 -14.72 -37.84
CA ALA A 668 -45.48 -14.83 -38.46
C ALA A 668 -45.60 -15.09 -39.97
N CYS A 669 -44.74 -14.45 -40.77
CA CYS A 669 -44.53 -14.80 -42.17
C CYS A 669 -44.05 -16.26 -42.30
N PRO A 670 -44.66 -17.09 -43.16
CA PRO A 670 -44.19 -18.46 -43.38
C PRO A 670 -42.90 -18.44 -44.21
N VAL A 671 -41.77 -18.66 -43.55
CA VAL A 671 -40.52 -19.02 -44.24
C VAL A 671 -40.63 -20.49 -44.62
N SER A 672 -40.63 -20.82 -45.92
CA SER A 672 -40.56 -22.21 -46.34
C SER A 672 -39.23 -22.80 -45.85
N CYS A 673 -39.28 -23.76 -44.94
CA CYS A 673 -38.13 -24.56 -44.55
C CYS A 673 -37.56 -25.25 -45.79
N GLY A 674 -36.44 -24.73 -46.32
CA GLY A 674 -35.49 -25.56 -47.03
C GLY A 674 -35.02 -26.63 -46.04
N SER A 675 -35.12 -27.90 -46.45
CA SER A 675 -34.73 -29.10 -45.72
C SER A 675 -33.63 -28.89 -44.66
N CYS A 676 -33.93 -29.19 -43.39
CA CYS A 676 -32.91 -29.43 -42.37
C CYS A 676 -31.86 -30.39 -42.95
N PRO A 677 -30.54 -30.16 -42.75
CA PRO A 677 -29.53 -31.09 -43.20
C PRO A 677 -29.78 -32.45 -42.54
N ALA A 678 -30.27 -33.39 -43.35
CA ALA A 678 -30.38 -34.79 -42.99
C ALA A 678 -28.97 -35.39 -43.07
N ASN A 679 -28.22 -35.28 -41.98
CA ASN A 679 -27.16 -36.19 -41.54
C ASN A 679 -26.61 -35.66 -40.20
N VAL A 680 -27.16 -36.19 -39.10
CA VAL A 680 -26.78 -35.87 -37.72
C VAL A 680 -25.79 -36.92 -37.21
N GLU A 681 -24.66 -37.09 -37.91
CA GLU A 681 -23.50 -37.82 -37.41
C GLU A 681 -22.38 -36.80 -37.20
N GLY A 682 -21.99 -36.56 -35.94
CA GLY A 682 -20.84 -35.72 -35.59
C GLY A 682 -21.14 -34.27 -35.14
N MET A 683 -22.39 -33.82 -35.02
CA MET A 683 -22.70 -32.50 -34.44
C MET A 683 -22.75 -32.54 -32.91
N VAL A 684 -21.98 -31.66 -32.25
CA VAL A 684 -22.02 -31.46 -30.79
C VAL A 684 -23.29 -30.69 -30.40
N ARG A 685 -24.04 -31.20 -29.41
CA ARG A 685 -25.26 -30.53 -28.93
C ARG A 685 -24.89 -29.22 -28.23
N GLY A 686 -25.64 -28.14 -28.49
CA GLY A 686 -25.38 -26.83 -27.89
C GLY A 686 -25.38 -26.88 -26.36
N GLU A 687 -26.31 -27.63 -25.78
CA GLU A 687 -26.36 -27.92 -24.33
C GLU A 687 -25.04 -28.45 -23.78
N GLN A 688 -24.43 -29.45 -24.45
CA GLN A 688 -23.19 -30.05 -23.98
C GLN A 688 -22.02 -29.06 -24.01
N VAL A 689 -21.89 -28.29 -25.10
CA VAL A 689 -20.83 -27.28 -25.22
C VAL A 689 -20.99 -26.20 -24.15
N VAL A 690 -22.22 -25.75 -23.91
CA VAL A 690 -22.51 -24.74 -22.89
C VAL A 690 -22.29 -25.30 -21.48
N ASP A 691 -22.59 -26.57 -21.23
CA ASP A 691 -22.32 -27.20 -19.92
C ASP A 691 -20.81 -27.36 -19.66
N GLU A 692 -20.05 -27.75 -20.68
CA GLU A 692 -18.60 -27.85 -20.61
C GLU A 692 -17.95 -26.47 -20.36
N LEU A 693 -18.33 -25.46 -21.15
CA LEU A 693 -17.87 -24.09 -20.97
C LEU A 693 -18.31 -23.51 -19.61
N SER A 694 -19.51 -23.86 -19.12
CA SER A 694 -20.00 -23.47 -17.80
C SER A 694 -19.10 -24.03 -16.70
N LEU A 695 -18.69 -25.30 -16.79
CA LEU A 695 -17.73 -25.91 -15.89
C LEU A 695 -16.37 -25.18 -15.92
N LEU A 696 -15.88 -24.84 -17.11
CA LEU A 696 -14.59 -24.17 -17.29
C LEU A 696 -14.60 -22.72 -16.79
N LEU A 697 -15.60 -21.91 -17.15
CA LEU A 697 -15.61 -20.47 -16.93
C LEU A 697 -16.33 -20.05 -15.64
N THR A 698 -17.36 -20.79 -15.25
CA THR A 698 -18.19 -20.48 -14.05
C THR A 698 -18.10 -21.55 -12.97
N SER A 699 -17.26 -22.58 -13.15
CA SER A 699 -17.20 -23.75 -12.24
C SER A 699 -18.56 -24.46 -12.09
N GLY A 700 -19.38 -24.44 -13.15
CA GLY A 700 -20.69 -25.09 -13.17
C GLY A 700 -21.80 -24.32 -12.45
N ARG A 701 -21.58 -23.03 -12.11
CA ARG A 701 -22.56 -22.22 -11.37
C ARG A 701 -23.60 -21.52 -12.25
N MET A 702 -23.55 -21.70 -13.57
CA MET A 702 -24.47 -21.06 -14.52
C MET A 702 -25.93 -21.35 -14.17
N SER A 703 -26.75 -20.30 -14.08
CA SER A 703 -28.20 -20.45 -13.92
C SER A 703 -28.86 -21.07 -15.16
N GLU A 704 -29.94 -21.82 -14.98
CA GLU A 704 -30.72 -22.40 -16.08
C GLU A 704 -31.23 -21.31 -17.05
N HIS A 705 -31.59 -20.14 -16.54
CA HIS A 705 -31.99 -18.99 -17.35
C HIS A 705 -30.88 -18.52 -18.31
N ASN A 706 -29.69 -18.22 -17.77
CA ASN A 706 -28.55 -17.76 -18.57
C ASN A 706 -28.06 -18.88 -19.49
N ARG A 707 -28.05 -20.13 -19.02
CA ARG A 707 -27.76 -21.31 -19.82
C ARG A 707 -28.65 -21.39 -21.06
N GLY A 708 -29.97 -21.25 -20.90
CA GLY A 708 -30.92 -21.28 -22.01
C GLY A 708 -30.69 -20.20 -23.06
N ILE A 709 -30.37 -18.97 -22.63
CA ILE A 709 -30.02 -17.86 -23.55
C ILE A 709 -28.77 -18.19 -24.35
N ILE A 710 -27.72 -18.69 -23.67
CA ILE A 710 -26.43 -18.99 -24.29
C ILE A 710 -26.55 -20.17 -25.27
N VAL A 711 -27.30 -21.22 -24.92
CA VAL A 711 -27.59 -22.34 -25.84
C VAL A 711 -28.32 -21.83 -27.08
N SER A 712 -29.32 -20.96 -26.91
CA SER A 712 -30.06 -20.39 -28.04
C SER A 712 -29.16 -19.60 -29.00
N GLU A 713 -28.28 -18.75 -28.47
CA GLU A 713 -27.36 -17.97 -29.31
C GLU A 713 -26.26 -18.84 -29.95
N TYR A 714 -25.79 -19.87 -29.26
CA TYR A 714 -24.89 -20.87 -29.83
C TYR A 714 -25.53 -21.56 -31.04
N GLU A 715 -26.77 -22.05 -30.90
CA GLU A 715 -27.47 -22.76 -31.98
C GLU A 715 -27.76 -21.85 -33.16
N LYS A 716 -28.13 -20.58 -32.93
CA LYS A 716 -28.30 -19.58 -33.99
C LYS A 716 -27.01 -19.36 -34.77
N GLU A 717 -25.87 -19.23 -34.10
CA GLU A 717 -24.58 -19.01 -34.76
C GLU A 717 -24.11 -20.27 -35.51
N LEU A 718 -24.34 -21.46 -34.94
CA LEU A 718 -24.05 -22.73 -35.59
C LEU A 718 -24.90 -22.91 -36.85
N LEU A 719 -26.19 -22.60 -36.81
CA LEU A 719 -27.07 -22.64 -37.98
C LEU A 719 -26.64 -21.64 -39.06
N ARG A 720 -26.11 -20.49 -38.65
CA ARG A 720 -25.70 -19.42 -39.55
C ARG A 720 -24.41 -19.73 -40.32
N TYR A 721 -23.42 -20.34 -39.66
CA TYR A 721 -22.07 -20.51 -40.21
C TYR A 721 -21.63 -21.96 -40.38
N GLY A 722 -22.33 -22.93 -39.78
CA GLY A 722 -21.95 -24.34 -39.80
C GLY A 722 -20.61 -24.63 -39.10
N ASP A 723 -20.19 -23.77 -38.18
CA ASP A 723 -18.86 -23.77 -37.57
C ASP A 723 -18.98 -23.81 -36.03
N VAL A 724 -18.68 -24.98 -35.46
CA VAL A 724 -18.75 -25.24 -34.01
C VAL A 724 -17.81 -24.33 -33.23
N GLY A 725 -16.62 -24.03 -33.77
CA GLY A 725 -15.66 -23.15 -33.11
C GLY A 725 -16.16 -21.71 -33.03
N LYS A 726 -16.83 -21.21 -34.07
CA LYS A 726 -17.47 -19.88 -34.04
C LYS A 726 -18.64 -19.82 -33.07
N ALA A 727 -19.48 -20.85 -33.07
CA ALA A 727 -20.60 -20.94 -32.12
C ALA A 727 -20.08 -21.01 -30.66
N ALA A 728 -19.05 -21.80 -30.39
CA ALA A 728 -18.42 -21.90 -29.07
C ALA A 728 -17.78 -20.58 -28.61
N ARG A 729 -17.23 -19.77 -29.52
CA ARG A 729 -16.75 -18.42 -29.21
C ARG A 729 -17.88 -17.49 -28.79
N VAL A 730 -19.02 -17.51 -29.49
CA VAL A 730 -20.21 -16.72 -29.09
C VAL A 730 -20.71 -17.15 -27.71
N ALA A 731 -20.77 -18.45 -27.45
CA ALA A 731 -21.13 -18.96 -26.13
C ALA A 731 -20.15 -18.45 -25.05
N SER A 732 -18.84 -18.57 -25.29
CA SER A 732 -17.79 -18.08 -24.38
C SER A 732 -17.89 -16.57 -24.13
N GLN A 733 -18.17 -15.78 -25.17
CA GLN A 733 -18.38 -14.33 -25.09
C GLN A 733 -19.57 -13.98 -24.20
N LEU A 734 -20.71 -14.66 -24.34
CA LEU A 734 -21.86 -14.43 -23.47
C LEU A 734 -21.58 -14.87 -22.03
N MET A 735 -20.84 -15.97 -21.82
CA MET A 735 -20.47 -16.42 -20.47
C MET A 735 -19.66 -15.39 -19.70
N VAL A 736 -18.69 -14.74 -20.33
CA VAL A 736 -17.87 -13.71 -19.66
C VAL A 736 -18.63 -12.42 -19.37
N VAL A 737 -19.91 -12.32 -19.72
CA VAL A 737 -20.79 -11.20 -19.33
C VAL A 737 -21.67 -11.57 -18.14
N THR A 738 -21.81 -12.86 -17.82
CA THR A 738 -22.74 -13.35 -16.80
C THR A 738 -22.30 -13.00 -15.36
N PRO A 739 -23.24 -12.73 -14.44
CA PRO A 739 -22.94 -12.58 -13.01
C PRO A 739 -22.15 -13.76 -12.40
N GLU A 740 -22.40 -14.97 -12.89
CA GLU A 740 -21.78 -16.24 -12.47
C GLU A 740 -20.29 -16.32 -12.83
N PHE A 741 -19.87 -15.60 -13.88
CA PHE A 741 -18.46 -15.42 -14.22
C PHE A 741 -17.80 -14.34 -13.37
N HIS A 742 -18.52 -13.30 -12.98
CA HIS A 742 -17.98 -12.13 -12.27
C HIS A 742 -17.98 -12.27 -10.73
N SER A 743 -18.66 -13.27 -10.20
CA SER A 743 -18.69 -13.61 -8.78
C SER A 743 -18.50 -15.10 -8.54
N THR A 744 -18.06 -15.47 -7.34
CA THR A 744 -18.00 -16.88 -6.91
C THR A 744 -19.29 -17.35 -6.26
N ALA A 745 -20.24 -16.44 -6.01
CA ALA A 745 -21.55 -16.75 -5.47
C ALA A 745 -22.41 -17.51 -6.47
N PHE A 746 -23.24 -18.43 -5.98
CA PHE A 746 -24.25 -19.08 -6.78
C PHE A 746 -25.41 -18.11 -7.03
N ASN A 747 -25.84 -17.98 -8.29
CA ASN A 747 -26.84 -16.99 -8.69
C ASN A 747 -28.02 -17.67 -9.37
N GLU A 748 -29.01 -18.07 -8.59
CA GLU A 748 -30.22 -18.70 -9.12
C GLU A 748 -31.18 -17.63 -9.65
N VAL A 749 -31.64 -17.80 -10.89
CA VAL A 749 -32.66 -16.94 -11.51
C VAL A 749 -33.97 -17.73 -11.55
N ARG A 750 -35.00 -17.28 -10.84
CA ARG A 750 -36.30 -17.97 -10.79
C ARG A 750 -37.08 -17.76 -12.10
N ASP A 751 -37.72 -18.82 -12.59
CA ASP A 751 -38.65 -18.72 -13.73
C ASP A 751 -39.81 -17.75 -13.43
N GLY A 752 -40.05 -16.80 -14.34
CA GLY A 752 -40.98 -15.69 -14.13
C GLY A 752 -40.47 -14.60 -13.17
N GLY A 753 -39.15 -14.57 -12.92
CA GLY A 753 -38.50 -13.66 -11.99
C GLY A 753 -38.75 -12.18 -12.27
N ASP A 754 -38.66 -11.37 -11.21
CA ASP A 754 -38.80 -9.92 -11.28
C ASP A 754 -37.73 -9.35 -12.22
N PHE A 755 -38.19 -8.68 -13.27
CA PHE A 755 -37.32 -7.83 -14.08
C PHE A 755 -36.75 -6.71 -13.21
N ARG A 756 -35.52 -6.30 -13.48
CA ARG A 756 -34.96 -5.10 -12.87
C ARG A 756 -35.78 -3.91 -13.37
N GLU A 757 -36.33 -3.14 -12.44
CA GLU A 757 -36.95 -1.86 -12.79
C GLU A 757 -35.84 -0.94 -13.29
N VAL A 758 -35.99 -0.46 -14.52
CA VAL A 758 -35.13 0.60 -15.04
C VAL A 758 -35.58 1.88 -14.32
N GLU A 759 -34.76 2.40 -13.42
CA GLU A 759 -34.97 3.74 -12.88
C GLU A 759 -34.83 4.75 -14.03
N GLU A 760 -35.96 5.16 -14.61
CA GLU A 760 -36.02 6.37 -15.42
C GLU A 760 -35.81 7.58 -14.48
N GLU A 761 -34.63 8.19 -14.54
CA GLU A 761 -34.43 9.53 -13.97
C GLU A 761 -35.35 10.48 -14.74
N LYS A 762 -36.52 10.80 -14.16
CA LYS A 762 -37.43 11.80 -14.72
C LYS A 762 -36.65 13.10 -14.92
N PRO A 763 -36.67 13.73 -16.11
CA PRO A 763 -36.12 15.06 -16.27
C PRO A 763 -36.88 16.00 -15.34
N ALA A 764 -36.22 16.47 -14.29
CA ALA A 764 -36.81 17.48 -13.41
C ALA A 764 -36.97 18.77 -14.21
N GLU A 765 -38.06 19.51 -13.96
CA GLU A 765 -38.15 20.88 -14.48
C GLU A 765 -37.01 21.70 -13.89
N VAL A 766 -36.25 22.40 -14.73
CA VAL A 766 -35.11 23.24 -14.30
C VAL A 766 -35.63 24.31 -13.33
N VAL A 767 -35.30 24.18 -12.04
CA VAL A 767 -35.79 25.08 -10.98
C VAL A 767 -34.82 26.25 -10.72
N SER A 768 -33.55 26.11 -11.12
CA SER A 768 -32.45 27.04 -10.84
C SER A 768 -31.39 27.09 -11.95
N GLY A 769 -30.54 28.13 -11.96
CA GLY A 769 -29.44 28.26 -12.94
C GLY A 769 -28.26 27.33 -12.64
N TYR A 770 -27.43 27.03 -13.64
CA TYR A 770 -26.30 26.07 -13.53
C TYR A 770 -25.22 26.48 -12.51
N LYS A 771 -24.61 25.50 -11.82
CA LYS A 771 -23.38 25.66 -11.02
C LYS A 771 -22.50 24.41 -11.07
N ALA A 772 -21.18 24.58 -11.04
CA ALA A 772 -20.23 23.47 -10.99
C ALA A 772 -19.22 23.61 -9.82
N LEU A 773 -18.90 22.48 -9.18
CA LEU A 773 -17.83 22.36 -8.18
C LEU A 773 -16.79 21.34 -8.64
N VAL A 774 -15.52 21.73 -8.71
CA VAL A 774 -14.40 20.82 -8.97
C VAL A 774 -13.58 20.67 -7.69
N TYR A 775 -13.51 19.46 -7.15
CA TYR A 775 -12.70 19.10 -5.99
C TYR A 775 -11.37 18.49 -6.45
N VAL A 776 -10.27 19.17 -6.16
CA VAL A 776 -8.90 18.76 -6.50
C VAL A 776 -8.21 18.16 -5.28
N MET A 777 -8.01 16.84 -5.30
CA MET A 777 -7.30 16.13 -4.23
C MET A 777 -5.80 16.06 -4.52
N MET A 778 -4.98 16.60 -3.62
CA MET A 778 -3.52 16.57 -3.67
C MET A 778 -3.00 15.46 -2.74
N PHE A 779 -2.85 14.23 -3.26
CA PHE A 779 -2.47 13.07 -2.45
C PHE A 779 -0.99 13.04 -2.07
N GLY A 780 -0.74 12.92 -0.78
CA GLY A 780 0.60 12.83 -0.18
C GLY A 780 0.91 13.99 0.76
N ALA A 781 -0.07 14.65 1.37
CA ALA A 781 0.14 15.79 2.28
C ALA A 781 0.98 16.94 1.69
N ALA A 782 0.32 17.82 0.94
CA ALA A 782 0.98 18.94 0.26
C ALA A 782 1.68 19.89 1.23
N ASP A 783 2.93 20.24 0.93
CA ASP A 783 3.68 21.27 1.66
C ASP A 783 3.18 22.68 1.31
N SER A 784 2.05 22.98 1.90
CA SER A 784 1.26 24.17 1.65
C SER A 784 1.74 25.40 2.42
N TYR A 785 2.73 25.25 3.30
CA TYR A 785 3.46 26.39 3.87
C TYR A 785 4.42 27.03 2.88
N ASN A 786 4.68 26.35 1.75
CA ASN A 786 5.34 26.93 0.58
C ASN A 786 4.35 27.38 -0.50
N PHE A 787 3.03 27.16 -0.35
CA PHE A 787 2.04 27.71 -1.28
C PHE A 787 1.83 29.21 -1.05
N ILE A 788 1.68 29.57 0.22
CA ILE A 788 1.49 30.94 0.70
C ILE A 788 2.39 31.15 1.93
N VAL A 789 3.27 32.15 1.83
CA VAL A 789 4.37 32.42 2.77
C VAL A 789 4.18 33.82 3.37
N PRO A 790 4.40 34.03 4.67
CA PRO A 790 4.46 35.38 5.25
C PRO A 790 5.46 36.26 4.51
N HIS A 791 5.08 37.51 4.19
CA HIS A 791 5.97 38.41 3.47
C HIS A 791 6.35 39.65 4.29
N SER A 792 5.40 40.50 4.64
CA SER A 792 5.67 41.77 5.34
C SER A 792 4.42 42.35 5.99
N GLU A 793 4.63 43.40 6.81
CA GLU A 793 3.56 44.07 7.58
C GLU A 793 2.83 43.06 8.47
N CYS A 794 3.59 42.30 9.27
CA CYS A 794 3.06 41.26 10.14
C CYS A 794 2.96 41.74 11.59
N GLU A 795 1.82 41.48 12.20
CA GLU A 795 1.46 41.84 13.56
C GLU A 795 0.91 40.59 14.27
N THR A 796 1.54 40.23 15.38
CA THR A 796 1.14 39.12 16.26
C THR A 796 0.54 39.66 17.56
N ALA A 797 0.07 38.77 18.44
CA ALA A 797 -0.35 39.16 19.78
C ALA A 797 0.76 39.85 20.60
N GLU A 798 2.03 39.66 20.22
CA GLU A 798 3.21 40.23 20.87
C GLU A 798 3.69 41.54 20.22
N GLY A 799 3.05 41.96 19.12
CA GLY A 799 3.40 43.16 18.34
C GLY A 799 3.93 42.84 16.94
N GLU A 800 4.58 43.83 16.32
CA GLU A 800 5.20 43.71 14.99
C GLU A 800 6.32 42.67 14.99
N LYS A 801 6.29 41.74 14.03
CA LYS A 801 7.23 40.59 13.96
C LYS A 801 7.63 40.32 12.51
N ASP A 802 8.91 40.04 12.25
CA ASP A 802 9.36 39.62 10.91
C ASP A 802 9.12 38.12 10.70
N MET A 803 7.88 37.76 10.42
CA MET A 803 7.45 36.37 10.22
C MET A 803 8.14 35.69 9.04
N TYR A 804 8.64 36.44 8.05
CA TYR A 804 9.39 35.85 6.93
C TYR A 804 10.78 35.37 7.40
N ALA A 805 11.43 36.15 8.28
CA ALA A 805 12.71 35.74 8.86
C ALA A 805 12.57 34.44 9.67
N ASP A 806 11.49 34.32 10.44
CA ASP A 806 11.18 33.10 11.21
C ASP A 806 10.87 31.91 10.29
N TYR A 807 10.02 32.11 9.28
CA TYR A 807 9.78 31.11 8.23
C TYR A 807 11.10 30.61 7.64
N LYS A 808 11.99 31.52 7.24
CA LYS A 808 13.27 31.14 6.62
C LYS A 808 14.17 30.37 7.57
N ALA A 809 14.19 30.75 8.85
CA ALA A 809 14.99 30.07 9.86
C ALA A 809 14.52 28.63 10.09
N VAL A 810 13.21 28.43 10.19
CA VAL A 810 12.59 27.14 10.54
C VAL A 810 12.54 26.19 9.34
N ARG A 811 12.23 26.72 8.16
CA ARG A 811 12.17 25.94 6.91
C ARG A 811 13.55 25.55 6.39
N GLY A 812 14.62 26.22 6.84
CA GLY A 812 15.99 25.85 6.50
C GLY A 812 16.21 25.69 4.99
N ASN A 813 16.59 24.49 4.54
CA ASN A 813 16.91 24.21 3.14
C ASN A 813 15.69 24.23 2.21
N VAL A 814 14.47 24.15 2.75
CA VAL A 814 13.23 24.12 1.94
C VAL A 814 12.49 25.47 1.92
N ALA A 815 13.11 26.52 2.46
CA ALA A 815 12.59 27.88 2.42
C ALA A 815 12.68 28.50 1.01
N ILE A 816 11.65 29.23 0.60
CA ILE A 816 11.67 30.03 -0.63
C ILE A 816 12.32 31.40 -0.33
N ASN A 817 13.15 31.90 -1.26
CA ASN A 817 13.70 33.24 -1.09
C ASN A 817 12.63 34.30 -1.27
N LYS A 818 12.67 35.34 -0.41
CA LYS A 818 11.70 36.43 -0.41
C LYS A 818 11.46 37.05 -1.78
N GLY A 819 12.53 37.29 -2.54
CA GLY A 819 12.48 37.94 -3.86
C GLY A 819 11.88 37.07 -4.97
N ASP A 820 11.73 35.77 -4.75
CA ASP A 820 11.13 34.85 -5.72
C ASP A 820 9.61 34.74 -5.52
N LEU A 821 9.09 35.14 -4.34
CA LEU A 821 7.68 35.04 -3.98
C LEU A 821 6.81 36.05 -4.74
N LEU A 822 5.59 35.63 -5.11
CA LEU A 822 4.59 36.48 -5.77
C LEU A 822 3.73 37.20 -4.71
N GLU A 823 4.01 38.48 -4.44
CA GLU A 823 3.38 39.26 -3.35
C GLU A 823 1.86 39.48 -3.55
N VAL A 824 1.04 39.14 -2.54
CA VAL A 824 -0.42 39.34 -2.45
C VAL A 824 -0.83 40.05 -1.16
N ASP A 825 -1.91 40.85 -1.21
CA ASP A 825 -2.56 41.42 -0.03
C ASP A 825 -3.55 40.45 0.62
N ALA A 826 -3.53 40.32 1.94
CA ALA A 826 -4.27 39.30 2.70
C ALA A 826 -5.78 39.55 2.89
N GLY A 827 -6.42 40.37 2.03
CA GLY A 827 -7.73 41.01 2.24
C GLY A 827 -8.72 40.31 3.19
N GLY A 828 -9.28 41.04 4.17
CA GLY A 828 -10.16 40.47 5.20
C GLY A 828 -9.89 41.02 6.60
N ASP A 829 -10.60 40.52 7.62
CA ASP A 829 -10.40 40.91 9.03
C ASP A 829 -9.17 40.21 9.64
N HIS A 830 -8.23 40.99 10.20
CA HIS A 830 -7.09 40.60 11.05
C HIS A 830 -6.36 39.28 10.71
N GLN A 831 -5.68 39.22 9.56
CA GLN A 831 -4.61 38.24 9.32
C GLN A 831 -3.32 38.65 10.05
N VAL A 832 -2.46 37.66 10.34
CA VAL A 832 -1.14 37.92 10.98
C VAL A 832 -0.23 38.80 10.12
N CYS A 833 -0.33 38.71 8.80
CA CYS A 833 0.40 39.56 7.87
C CYS A 833 -0.59 40.27 6.96
N ARG A 834 -0.33 41.55 6.68
CA ARG A 834 -1.05 42.23 5.61
C ARG A 834 -0.64 41.73 4.23
N LYS A 835 0.63 41.35 4.07
CA LYS A 835 1.19 40.84 2.82
C LYS A 835 1.72 39.43 2.96
N PHE A 836 1.32 38.57 2.03
CA PHE A 836 1.86 37.23 1.84
C PHE A 836 2.54 37.13 0.48
N GLY A 837 3.30 36.07 0.26
CA GLY A 837 3.93 35.72 -1.01
C GLY A 837 3.49 34.33 -1.45
N LEU A 838 3.02 34.20 -2.68
CA LEU A 838 2.70 32.89 -3.27
C LEU A 838 3.95 32.24 -3.87
N HIS A 839 3.92 30.91 -4.01
CA HIS A 839 4.97 30.16 -4.70
C HIS A 839 5.21 30.72 -6.12
N PRO A 840 6.47 30.80 -6.61
CA PRO A 840 6.78 31.30 -7.97
C PRO A 840 6.07 30.59 -9.14
N SER A 841 5.65 29.34 -8.91
CA SER A 841 4.92 28.50 -9.87
C SER A 841 3.42 28.80 -9.95
N LEU A 842 2.85 29.53 -8.98
CA LEU A 842 1.42 29.83 -8.90
C LEU A 842 1.08 31.15 -9.59
N LYS A 843 1.54 31.33 -10.83
CA LYS A 843 1.42 32.62 -11.55
C LYS A 843 -0.01 32.90 -11.94
N HIS A 844 -0.71 31.92 -12.47
CA HIS A 844 -2.11 32.09 -12.86
C HIS A 844 -3.02 32.19 -11.63
N VAL A 845 -2.76 31.41 -10.57
CA VAL A 845 -3.45 31.58 -9.29
C VAL A 845 -3.25 32.98 -8.71
N LYS A 846 -2.05 33.56 -8.85
CA LYS A 846 -1.78 34.95 -8.48
C LYS A 846 -2.63 35.95 -9.28
N GLU A 847 -2.69 35.80 -10.60
CA GLU A 847 -3.53 36.64 -11.46
C GLU A 847 -5.00 36.57 -11.04
N MET A 848 -5.53 35.37 -10.82
CA MET A 848 -6.90 35.18 -10.33
C MET A 848 -7.11 35.79 -8.93
N TYR A 849 -6.11 35.75 -8.05
CA TYR A 849 -6.20 36.37 -6.73
C TYR A 849 -6.37 37.89 -6.85
N ASP A 850 -5.60 38.52 -7.74
CA ASP A 850 -5.68 39.97 -8.00
C ASP A 850 -7.00 40.37 -8.67
N GLU A 851 -7.56 39.50 -9.51
CA GLU A 851 -8.88 39.67 -10.14
C GLU A 851 -10.05 39.51 -9.15
N GLY A 852 -9.80 38.94 -7.96
CA GLY A 852 -10.84 38.60 -6.99
C GLY A 852 -11.50 37.24 -7.23
N ASP A 853 -10.91 36.41 -8.08
CA ASP A 853 -11.39 35.07 -8.47
C ASP A 853 -10.69 33.95 -7.68
N ALA A 854 -9.65 34.23 -6.89
CA ALA A 854 -8.99 33.25 -6.02
C ALA A 854 -8.96 33.65 -4.54
N SER A 855 -8.89 32.66 -3.66
CA SER A 855 -8.71 32.84 -2.21
C SER A 855 -7.91 31.71 -1.61
N PHE A 856 -7.21 31.99 -0.51
CA PHE A 856 -6.58 30.98 0.31
C PHE A 856 -7.42 30.68 1.55
N VAL A 857 -7.36 29.45 2.05
CA VAL A 857 -7.93 29.01 3.32
C VAL A 857 -6.77 28.46 4.15
N ALA A 858 -6.43 29.17 5.22
CA ALA A 858 -5.30 28.83 6.06
C ALA A 858 -5.68 27.82 7.16
N ASN A 859 -4.70 26.98 7.53
CA ASN A 859 -4.74 26.06 8.67
C ASN A 859 -5.94 25.08 8.67
N VAL A 860 -6.10 24.37 7.55
CA VAL A 860 -7.09 23.30 7.37
C VAL A 860 -6.47 21.96 7.77
N GLY A 861 -7.12 21.25 8.69
CA GLY A 861 -6.70 19.93 9.15
C GLY A 861 -7.86 19.12 9.71
N VAL A 862 -7.67 17.81 9.83
CA VAL A 862 -8.70 16.85 10.18
C VAL A 862 -8.87 16.77 11.71
N LEU A 863 -10.01 17.18 12.26
CA LEU A 863 -10.27 17.20 13.72
C LEU A 863 -11.60 16.54 14.07
N THR A 864 -11.61 15.61 15.04
CA THR A 864 -12.85 15.07 15.62
C THR A 864 -13.56 16.08 16.49
N GLU A 865 -12.80 16.82 17.29
CA GLU A 865 -13.25 17.93 18.11
C GLU A 865 -12.13 18.96 18.22
N LYS A 866 -12.45 20.17 18.67
CA LYS A 866 -11.43 21.18 18.93
C LYS A 866 -10.52 20.66 20.04
N ILE A 867 -9.22 20.67 19.79
CA ILE A 867 -8.20 20.14 20.69
C ILE A 867 -7.11 21.18 20.91
N THR A 868 -6.67 21.31 22.15
CA THR A 868 -5.47 22.07 22.51
C THR A 868 -4.24 21.17 22.48
N ARG A 869 -3.05 21.76 22.33
CA ARG A 869 -1.77 21.04 22.42
C ARG A 869 -1.66 20.21 23.69
N GLU A 870 -2.08 20.78 24.81
CA GLU A 870 -2.06 20.10 26.10
C GLU A 870 -2.96 18.85 26.12
N GLU A 871 -4.17 18.96 25.57
CA GLU A 871 -5.10 17.82 25.47
C GLU A 871 -4.61 16.75 24.50
N PHE A 872 -3.94 17.14 23.42
CA PHE A 872 -3.30 16.23 22.47
C PHE A 872 -2.21 15.38 23.16
N HIS A 873 -1.28 16.04 23.86
CA HIS A 873 -0.18 15.39 24.59
C HIS A 873 -0.67 14.54 25.76
N LYS A 874 -1.64 15.05 26.54
CA LYS A 874 -2.27 14.29 27.64
C LYS A 874 -3.17 13.16 27.16
N LYS A 875 -3.43 13.06 25.86
CA LYS A 875 -4.36 12.08 25.27
C LYS A 875 -5.79 12.19 25.86
N SER A 876 -6.19 13.39 26.31
CA SER A 876 -7.45 13.62 27.03
C SER A 876 -8.63 13.98 26.12
N ALA A 877 -8.36 14.41 24.89
CA ALA A 877 -9.38 14.68 23.86
C ALA A 877 -9.41 13.59 22.79
N LYS A 878 -10.56 13.47 22.11
CA LYS A 878 -10.75 12.54 20.99
C LYS A 878 -9.95 13.01 19.79
N ARG A 879 -9.32 12.05 19.11
CA ARG A 879 -8.50 12.28 17.91
C ARG A 879 -9.00 11.40 16.77
N PRO A 880 -8.77 11.82 15.51
CA PRO A 880 -8.95 10.93 14.37
C PRO A 880 -8.13 9.65 14.56
N PRO A 881 -8.65 8.47 14.18
CA PRO A 881 -7.85 7.26 14.11
C PRO A 881 -6.65 7.47 13.18
N SER A 882 -5.47 7.05 13.61
CA SER A 882 -4.25 7.04 12.77
C SER A 882 -3.91 8.40 12.12
N LEU A 883 -3.85 9.46 12.94
CA LEU A 883 -3.26 10.74 12.54
C LEU A 883 -1.90 10.51 11.86
N PHE A 884 -1.61 11.35 10.86
CA PHE A 884 -0.43 11.30 9.98
C PHE A 884 -0.39 10.12 9.00
N SER A 885 -1.46 9.32 8.89
CA SER A 885 -1.58 8.27 7.89
C SER A 885 -2.31 8.75 6.65
N HIS A 886 -1.67 8.65 5.47
CA HIS A 886 -2.25 9.06 4.17
C HIS A 886 -3.65 8.48 3.99
N ASN A 887 -3.77 7.14 3.94
CA ASN A 887 -5.05 6.46 3.71
C ASN A 887 -6.19 6.90 4.64
N SER A 888 -5.90 7.03 5.94
CA SER A 888 -6.90 7.30 6.98
C SER A 888 -7.33 8.76 6.93
N GLN A 889 -6.39 9.68 6.76
CA GLN A 889 -6.70 11.10 6.70
C GLN A 889 -7.28 11.55 5.35
N SER A 890 -6.87 10.93 4.23
CA SER A 890 -7.58 11.10 2.95
C SER A 890 -9.07 10.79 3.11
N GLN A 891 -9.39 9.63 3.72
CA GLN A 891 -10.76 9.19 3.93
C GLN A 891 -11.49 10.10 4.91
N ALA A 892 -10.86 10.46 6.03
CA ALA A 892 -11.44 11.37 7.01
C ALA A 892 -11.82 12.73 6.41
N LEU A 893 -10.97 13.29 5.54
CA LEU A 893 -11.23 14.54 4.85
C LEU A 893 -12.37 14.40 3.82
N GLN A 894 -12.33 13.35 2.99
CA GLN A 894 -13.33 13.11 1.95
C GLN A 894 -14.71 12.73 2.51
N THR A 895 -14.76 12.12 3.70
CA THR A 895 -16.02 11.83 4.40
C THR A 895 -16.51 13.00 5.26
N ALA A 896 -15.61 13.93 5.63
CA ALA A 896 -15.81 14.91 6.69
C ALA A 896 -16.29 14.28 8.02
N LYS A 897 -15.92 13.02 8.27
CA LYS A 897 -16.24 12.23 9.47
C LYS A 897 -14.97 11.59 10.03
N PRO A 898 -14.08 12.36 10.64
CA PRO A 898 -12.78 11.87 11.07
C PRO A 898 -12.80 10.75 12.11
N GLN A 899 -13.90 10.59 12.84
CA GLN A 899 -14.13 9.49 13.78
C GLN A 899 -14.61 8.20 13.11
N ASP A 900 -15.06 8.27 11.86
CA ASP A 900 -15.67 7.16 11.14
C ASP A 900 -15.27 7.20 9.65
N PRO A 901 -14.15 6.56 9.29
CA PRO A 901 -13.67 6.54 7.91
C PRO A 901 -14.57 5.71 6.98
N THR A 902 -15.54 4.95 7.52
CA THR A 902 -16.42 4.08 6.73
C THR A 902 -17.60 4.81 6.09
N GLY A 903 -17.95 6.00 6.61
CA GLY A 903 -19.08 6.79 6.11
C GLY A 903 -18.94 7.22 4.63
N SER A 904 -20.05 7.63 4.02
CA SER A 904 -20.10 8.20 2.67
C SER A 904 -19.33 9.52 2.53
N GLY A 905 -19.14 9.97 1.29
CA GLY A 905 -18.49 11.23 0.98
C GLY A 905 -19.38 12.44 1.27
N TRP A 906 -18.78 13.57 1.68
CA TRP A 906 -19.60 14.76 1.99
C TRP A 906 -20.19 15.42 0.74
N ILE A 907 -19.54 15.32 -0.44
CA ILE A 907 -20.10 15.77 -1.72
C ILE A 907 -21.20 14.80 -2.19
N GLY A 908 -21.02 13.49 -2.00
CA GLY A 908 -22.08 12.51 -2.27
C GLY A 908 -23.34 12.77 -1.42
N ARG A 909 -23.19 13.08 -0.13
CA ARG A 909 -24.32 13.52 0.71
C ARG A 909 -24.93 14.86 0.28
N LEU A 910 -24.12 15.78 -0.25
CA LEU A 910 -24.63 17.01 -0.86
C LEU A 910 -25.49 16.69 -2.09
N LYS A 911 -25.05 15.78 -2.96
CA LYS A 911 -25.85 15.27 -4.09
C LYS A 911 -27.17 14.70 -3.60
N ASP A 912 -27.15 13.81 -2.61
CA ASP A 912 -28.38 13.23 -2.03
C ASP A 912 -29.36 14.31 -1.56
N SER A 913 -28.85 15.32 -0.86
CA SER A 913 -29.68 16.43 -0.36
C SER A 913 -30.26 17.31 -1.48
N LEU A 914 -29.55 17.49 -2.59
CA LEU A 914 -29.99 18.30 -3.73
C LEU A 914 -31.00 17.52 -4.60
N VAL A 915 -30.75 16.25 -4.86
CA VAL A 915 -31.66 15.36 -5.59
C VAL A 915 -32.99 15.22 -4.82
N ALA A 916 -32.95 15.13 -3.48
CA ALA A 916 -34.16 15.12 -2.64
C ALA A 916 -34.98 16.42 -2.74
N GLN A 917 -34.39 17.53 -3.20
CA GLN A 917 -35.07 18.81 -3.47
C GLN A 917 -35.56 18.93 -4.92
N GLY A 918 -35.36 17.89 -5.75
CA GLY A 918 -35.72 17.90 -7.17
C GLY A 918 -34.70 18.59 -8.07
N ILE A 919 -33.50 18.89 -7.59
CA ILE A 919 -32.42 19.50 -8.39
C ILE A 919 -31.67 18.38 -9.13
N THR A 920 -31.47 18.52 -10.43
CA THR A 920 -30.64 17.57 -11.20
C THR A 920 -29.16 17.78 -10.91
N VAL A 921 -28.46 16.69 -10.53
CA VAL A 921 -27.05 16.73 -10.13
C VAL A 921 -26.23 15.69 -10.89
N GLY A 922 -25.32 16.15 -11.75
CA GLY A 922 -24.26 15.32 -12.31
C GLY A 922 -23.11 15.17 -11.32
N ALA A 923 -22.62 13.94 -11.13
CA ALA A 923 -21.43 13.67 -10.32
C ALA A 923 -20.44 12.84 -11.11
N TYR A 924 -19.19 13.32 -11.20
CA TYR A 924 -18.17 12.76 -12.08
C TYR A 924 -16.83 12.64 -11.36
N SER A 925 -16.27 11.43 -11.32
CA SER A 925 -14.91 11.17 -10.85
C SER A 925 -14.01 10.93 -12.05
N ILE A 926 -13.04 11.80 -12.26
CA ILE A 926 -12.09 11.62 -13.36
C ILE A 926 -10.92 10.81 -12.82
N ASP A 927 -10.66 9.66 -13.45
CA ASP A 927 -9.57 8.73 -13.11
C ASP A 927 -9.78 7.88 -11.84
N GLY A 928 -10.86 7.10 -11.82
CA GLY A 928 -11.12 6.09 -10.78
C GLY A 928 -12.15 6.52 -9.74
N ASN A 929 -12.41 5.64 -8.77
CA ASN A 929 -13.39 5.89 -7.71
C ASN A 929 -12.89 6.92 -6.69
N SER A 930 -13.80 7.71 -6.14
CA SER A 930 -13.48 8.72 -5.13
C SER A 930 -14.44 8.66 -3.95
N LYS A 931 -13.85 8.64 -2.74
CA LYS A 931 -14.60 8.54 -1.48
C LYS A 931 -15.50 9.75 -1.28
N VAL A 932 -15.09 10.94 -1.71
CA VAL A 932 -15.84 12.19 -1.53
C VAL A 932 -17.17 12.22 -2.28
N LEU A 933 -17.29 11.48 -3.39
CA LEU A 933 -18.48 11.40 -4.22
C LEU A 933 -19.40 10.21 -3.87
N GLU A 934 -19.01 9.34 -2.93
CA GLU A 934 -19.85 8.22 -2.48
C GLU A 934 -21.13 8.74 -1.82
N THR A 935 -22.29 8.24 -2.27
CA THR A 935 -23.64 8.60 -1.85
C THR A 935 -24.23 7.57 -0.88
N ASP A 936 -25.16 8.01 -0.02
CA ASP A 936 -25.93 7.11 0.84
C ASP A 936 -27.18 6.57 0.11
N VAL A 937 -27.83 7.40 -0.71
CA VAL A 937 -29.15 7.10 -1.31
C VAL A 937 -29.15 7.20 -2.84
N SER A 938 -28.55 8.24 -3.42
CA SER A 938 -28.57 8.45 -4.86
C SER A 938 -27.62 7.50 -5.58
N SER A 939 -27.78 7.40 -6.91
CA SER A 939 -26.88 6.69 -7.81
C SER A 939 -25.39 7.05 -7.59
N ALA A 940 -24.50 6.07 -7.81
CA ALA A 940 -23.05 6.28 -7.75
C ALA A 940 -22.59 7.34 -8.77
N ALA A 941 -21.45 7.98 -8.52
CA ALA A 941 -20.85 8.92 -9.45
C ALA A 941 -20.38 8.23 -10.75
N ASN A 942 -20.43 8.96 -11.86
CA ASN A 942 -19.88 8.49 -13.13
C ASN A 942 -18.36 8.54 -13.08
N VAL A 943 -17.69 7.43 -13.42
CA VAL A 943 -16.23 7.40 -13.51
C VAL A 943 -15.82 7.58 -14.98
N ILE A 944 -14.91 8.51 -15.22
CA ILE A 944 -14.47 8.89 -16.57
C ILE A 944 -12.96 8.67 -16.68
N SER A 945 -12.50 8.08 -17.79
CA SER A 945 -11.06 7.91 -18.04
C SER A 945 -10.40 9.27 -18.27
N LYS A 946 -9.28 9.55 -17.60
CA LYS A 946 -8.51 10.78 -17.87
C LYS A 946 -7.99 10.85 -19.30
N PHE A 947 -7.65 9.71 -19.90
CA PHE A 947 -7.09 9.63 -21.24
C PHE A 947 -8.17 9.49 -22.32
N GLU A 948 -9.04 8.50 -22.15
CA GLU A 948 -10.01 8.12 -23.20
C GLU A 948 -11.36 8.85 -23.04
N GLY A 949 -11.62 9.49 -21.90
CA GLY A 949 -12.93 10.05 -21.59
C GLY A 949 -13.94 8.94 -21.32
N VAL A 950 -15.05 8.96 -22.06
CA VAL A 950 -16.07 7.91 -22.02
C VAL A 950 -15.58 6.73 -22.85
N VAL A 951 -15.51 5.55 -22.24
CA VAL A 951 -15.09 4.32 -22.92
C VAL A 951 -16.34 3.59 -23.40
N PRO A 952 -16.62 3.54 -24.73
CA PRO A 952 -17.78 2.85 -25.25
C PRO A 952 -17.61 1.33 -25.22
N PHE A 953 -18.74 0.63 -25.18
CA PHE A 953 -18.74 -0.82 -25.33
C PHE A 953 -18.67 -1.19 -26.83
N ASP A 954 -17.44 -1.29 -27.34
CA ASP A 954 -17.12 -1.66 -28.72
C ASP A 954 -16.34 -2.98 -28.77
N GLY A 955 -17.06 -4.08 -28.99
CA GLY A 955 -16.46 -5.39 -29.32
C GLY A 955 -16.50 -5.72 -30.83
N GLY A 956 -16.72 -4.72 -31.68
CA GLY A 956 -16.87 -4.87 -33.13
C GLY A 956 -18.28 -5.25 -33.60
N GLY A 957 -18.49 -5.35 -34.91
CA GLY A 957 -19.82 -5.47 -35.54
C GLY A 957 -20.64 -6.74 -35.22
N GLN A 958 -20.04 -7.77 -34.60
CA GLN A 958 -20.76 -8.94 -34.09
C GLN A 958 -21.46 -8.64 -32.75
N LEU A 959 -20.88 -7.75 -31.92
CA LEU A 959 -21.44 -7.43 -30.60
C LEU A 959 -22.77 -6.68 -30.67
N ALA A 960 -22.99 -5.86 -31.70
CA ALA A 960 -24.28 -5.23 -31.99
C ALA A 960 -25.45 -6.24 -31.95
N ARG A 961 -25.20 -7.51 -32.32
CA ARG A 961 -26.21 -8.59 -32.32
C ARG A 961 -26.40 -9.24 -30.95
N LEU A 962 -25.37 -9.19 -30.10
CA LEU A 962 -25.39 -9.80 -28.77
C LEU A 962 -25.96 -8.86 -27.70
N TYR A 963 -26.14 -7.56 -27.98
CA TYR A 963 -26.74 -6.60 -27.03
C TYR A 963 -28.08 -7.08 -26.47
N GLY A 964 -28.95 -7.67 -27.30
CA GLY A 964 -30.22 -8.24 -26.83
C GLY A 964 -30.05 -9.39 -25.84
N ALA A 965 -29.10 -10.30 -26.12
CA ALA A 965 -28.78 -11.42 -25.23
C ALA A 965 -28.13 -10.94 -23.92
N ILE A 966 -27.19 -9.99 -24.01
CA ILE A 966 -26.56 -9.33 -22.85
C ILE A 966 -27.62 -8.64 -21.99
N GLY A 967 -28.56 -7.93 -22.61
CA GLY A 967 -29.72 -7.33 -21.94
C GLY A 967 -30.51 -8.38 -21.19
N ASN A 968 -30.89 -9.49 -21.83
CA ASN A 968 -31.65 -10.56 -21.19
C ASN A 968 -30.91 -11.19 -19.99
N ILE A 969 -29.61 -11.48 -20.14
CA ILE A 969 -28.76 -12.01 -19.05
C ILE A 969 -28.72 -11.03 -17.86
N THR A 970 -28.62 -9.74 -18.14
CA THR A 970 -28.40 -8.71 -17.11
C THR A 970 -29.68 -8.04 -16.62
N ASN A 971 -30.86 -8.39 -17.14
CA ASN A 971 -32.14 -7.76 -16.78
C ASN A 971 -33.00 -8.56 -15.77
N VAL A 972 -32.72 -9.85 -15.57
CA VAL A 972 -33.45 -10.67 -14.59
C VAL A 972 -32.72 -10.73 -13.25
N LYS A 973 -33.41 -10.44 -12.14
CA LYS A 973 -32.86 -10.54 -10.78
C LYS A 973 -32.55 -11.99 -10.42
N GLY A 974 -31.34 -12.23 -9.94
CA GLY A 974 -30.87 -13.48 -9.35
C GLY A 974 -30.81 -13.45 -7.83
N SER A 975 -30.51 -14.61 -7.24
CA SER A 975 -30.46 -14.80 -5.78
C SER A 975 -29.20 -14.25 -5.11
N SER A 976 -28.09 -14.07 -5.84
CA SER A 976 -26.82 -13.61 -5.28
C SER A 976 -26.78 -12.09 -5.14
N MET A 977 -26.48 -11.58 -3.95
CA MET A 977 -26.27 -10.15 -3.73
C MET A 977 -25.04 -9.62 -4.50
N LEU A 978 -23.98 -10.43 -4.62
CA LEU A 978 -22.77 -10.06 -5.37
C LEU A 978 -23.02 -10.10 -6.88
N GLY A 979 -23.72 -11.13 -7.36
CA GLY A 979 -24.15 -11.24 -8.76
C GLY A 979 -25.08 -10.11 -9.16
N GLU A 980 -26.06 -9.77 -8.31
CA GLU A 980 -26.96 -8.64 -8.50
C GLU A 980 -26.24 -7.29 -8.52
N THR A 981 -25.25 -7.12 -7.64
CA THR A 981 -24.45 -5.90 -7.62
C THR A 981 -23.68 -5.73 -8.94
N TYR A 982 -23.10 -6.81 -9.48
CA TYR A 982 -22.47 -6.78 -10.80
C TYR A 982 -23.46 -6.49 -11.93
N ALA A 983 -24.57 -7.24 -12.01
CA ALA A 983 -25.54 -7.12 -13.10
C ALA A 983 -26.15 -5.71 -13.16
N SER A 984 -26.62 -5.20 -12.02
CA SER A 984 -27.21 -3.86 -11.92
C SER A 984 -26.20 -2.76 -12.22
N SER A 985 -24.96 -2.91 -11.77
CA SER A 985 -23.88 -1.95 -12.07
C SER A 985 -23.56 -1.94 -13.57
N LEU A 986 -23.45 -3.11 -14.21
CA LEU A 986 -23.17 -3.20 -15.64
C LEU A 986 -24.27 -2.55 -16.50
N GLN A 987 -25.55 -2.82 -16.21
CA GLN A 987 -26.64 -2.19 -16.96
C GLN A 987 -26.62 -0.67 -16.84
N ASN A 988 -26.41 -0.17 -15.62
CA ASN A 988 -26.29 1.27 -15.38
C ASN A 988 -25.08 1.88 -16.10
N MET A 989 -23.95 1.18 -16.14
CA MET A 989 -22.77 1.63 -16.88
C MET A 989 -23.03 1.68 -18.38
N LEU A 990 -23.58 0.61 -18.98
CA LEU A 990 -23.86 0.58 -20.42
C LEU A 990 -24.79 1.72 -20.84
N ARG A 991 -25.89 1.92 -20.11
CA ARG A 991 -26.84 3.00 -20.38
C ARG A 991 -26.22 4.39 -20.26
N ARG A 992 -25.55 4.68 -19.13
CA ARG A 992 -24.96 6.00 -18.86
C ARG A 992 -23.80 6.31 -19.81
N THR A 993 -23.01 5.31 -20.18
CA THR A 993 -21.92 5.46 -21.16
C THR A 993 -22.48 5.85 -22.53
N GLU A 994 -23.54 5.20 -23.01
CA GLU A 994 -24.17 5.53 -24.29
C GLU A 994 -24.73 6.98 -24.27
N GLU A 995 -25.40 7.39 -23.20
CA GLU A 995 -25.90 8.76 -23.04
C GLU A 995 -24.76 9.80 -23.05
N LEU A 996 -23.68 9.53 -22.33
CA LEU A 996 -22.52 10.42 -22.22
C LEU A 996 -21.70 10.47 -23.51
N GLU A 997 -21.52 9.35 -24.19
CA GLU A 997 -20.77 9.26 -25.45
C GLU A 997 -21.38 10.20 -26.49
N VAL A 998 -22.70 10.10 -26.71
CA VAL A 998 -23.39 10.95 -27.68
C VAL A 998 -23.35 12.42 -27.25
N ALA A 999 -23.46 12.71 -25.95
CA ALA A 999 -23.38 14.09 -25.46
C ALA A 999 -21.97 14.69 -25.63
N MET A 1000 -20.92 13.88 -25.47
CA MET A 1000 -19.53 14.32 -25.53
C MET A 1000 -18.97 14.40 -26.95
N GLU A 1001 -19.54 13.67 -27.92
CA GLU A 1001 -19.18 13.79 -29.34
C GLU A 1001 -19.43 15.21 -29.88
N GLU A 1002 -20.50 15.88 -29.40
CA GLU A 1002 -20.86 17.24 -29.77
C GLU A 1002 -20.13 18.33 -28.93
N ALA A 1003 -19.36 17.92 -27.91
CA ALA A 1003 -18.72 18.80 -26.93
C ALA A 1003 -17.19 18.87 -27.13
N GLU A 1004 -16.76 19.69 -28.10
CA GLU A 1004 -15.34 19.99 -28.32
C GLU A 1004 -14.78 20.92 -27.23
N VAL A 1005 -13.46 21.00 -27.08
CA VAL A 1005 -12.77 21.99 -26.20
C VAL A 1005 -11.71 22.69 -27.04
N THR A 1006 -11.51 23.98 -26.83
CA THR A 1006 -10.64 24.83 -27.66
C THR A 1006 -9.28 25.06 -27.00
N GLN A 1007 -9.20 25.03 -25.68
CA GLN A 1007 -7.95 25.25 -24.95
C GLN A 1007 -7.03 24.02 -24.95
N GLU A 1008 -5.71 24.26 -24.91
CA GLU A 1008 -4.69 23.24 -24.77
C GLU A 1008 -4.35 23.01 -23.28
N TYR A 1009 -4.58 21.79 -22.78
CA TYR A 1009 -4.35 21.44 -21.36
C TYR A 1009 -2.96 20.85 -21.08
N GLY A 1010 -2.11 20.71 -22.11
CA GLY A 1010 -0.87 19.95 -22.03
C GLY A 1010 -1.08 18.43 -21.87
N ASN A 1011 -0.01 17.65 -21.94
CA ASN A 1011 -0.04 16.20 -21.73
C ASN A 1011 0.42 15.83 -20.31
N THR A 1012 -0.29 16.35 -19.31
CA THR A 1012 -0.04 16.08 -17.88
C THR A 1012 -1.18 15.27 -17.27
N LYS A 1013 -1.01 14.72 -16.06
CA LYS A 1013 -2.04 13.88 -15.44
C LYS A 1013 -3.26 14.71 -15.06
N LEU A 1014 -3.04 15.89 -14.48
CA LEU A 1014 -4.10 16.80 -14.04
C LEU A 1014 -4.70 17.58 -15.23
N GLY A 1015 -3.89 18.01 -16.19
CA GLY A 1015 -4.36 18.69 -17.40
C GLY A 1015 -5.33 17.82 -18.20
N ASN A 1016 -5.01 16.53 -18.39
CA ASN A 1016 -5.92 15.57 -19.04
C ASN A 1016 -7.25 15.42 -18.28
N GLN A 1017 -7.24 15.45 -16.95
CA GLN A 1017 -8.46 15.39 -16.15
C GLN A 1017 -9.33 16.64 -16.32
N PHE A 1018 -8.74 17.84 -16.21
CA PHE A 1018 -9.46 19.10 -16.42
C PHE A 1018 -10.02 19.23 -17.84
N ARG A 1019 -9.31 18.68 -18.85
CA ARG A 1019 -9.84 18.57 -20.20
C ARG A 1019 -11.14 17.76 -20.26
N GLN A 1020 -11.22 16.64 -19.53
CA GLN A 1020 -12.48 15.86 -19.46
C GLN A 1020 -13.58 16.62 -18.72
N VAL A 1021 -13.24 17.32 -17.62
CA VAL A 1021 -14.21 18.18 -16.91
C VAL A 1021 -14.82 19.21 -17.86
N SER A 1022 -14.00 19.94 -18.62
CA SER A 1022 -14.47 20.92 -19.59
C SER A 1022 -15.38 20.33 -20.67
N LYS A 1023 -15.04 19.14 -21.18
CA LYS A 1023 -15.90 18.42 -22.13
C LYS A 1023 -17.26 18.06 -21.55
N ILE A 1024 -17.29 17.56 -20.31
CA ILE A 1024 -18.54 17.16 -19.66
C ILE A 1024 -19.43 18.39 -19.40
N ILE A 1025 -18.83 19.50 -18.96
CA ILE A 1025 -19.54 20.78 -18.79
C ILE A 1025 -20.18 21.24 -20.11
N ARG A 1026 -19.45 21.16 -21.22
CA ARG A 1026 -19.99 21.51 -22.55
C ARG A 1026 -21.07 20.53 -23.00
N ALA A 1027 -20.89 19.23 -22.76
CA ALA A 1027 -21.91 18.21 -23.01
C ALA A 1027 -23.19 18.46 -22.20
N ASN A 1028 -23.04 18.99 -20.98
CA ASN A 1028 -24.16 19.37 -20.14
C ASN A 1028 -24.96 20.54 -20.73
N GLU A 1029 -24.25 21.57 -21.23
CA GLU A 1029 -24.87 22.73 -21.90
C GLU A 1029 -25.67 22.29 -23.13
N VAL A 1030 -25.18 21.32 -23.90
CA VAL A 1030 -25.86 20.87 -25.13
C VAL A 1030 -27.01 19.91 -24.81
N LYS A 1031 -26.77 18.85 -24.02
CA LYS A 1031 -27.66 17.69 -23.97
C LYS A 1031 -28.09 17.24 -22.56
N MET A 1032 -27.20 17.23 -21.57
CA MET A 1032 -27.53 16.61 -20.27
C MET A 1032 -28.40 17.49 -19.35
N LYS A 1033 -28.27 18.82 -19.42
CA LYS A 1033 -29.12 19.80 -18.70
C LYS A 1033 -29.19 19.61 -17.16
N ASN A 1034 -28.14 19.09 -16.53
CA ASN A 1034 -27.96 19.12 -15.08
C ASN A 1034 -27.91 20.57 -14.58
N GLU A 1035 -28.56 20.84 -13.46
CA GLU A 1035 -28.50 22.13 -12.78
C GLU A 1035 -27.22 22.26 -11.94
N ARG A 1036 -26.72 21.14 -11.41
CA ARG A 1036 -25.48 21.11 -10.62
C ARG A 1036 -24.56 20.03 -11.15
N ASP A 1037 -23.28 20.35 -11.32
CA ASP A 1037 -22.28 19.32 -11.54
C ASP A 1037 -21.21 19.35 -10.44
N VAL A 1038 -20.81 18.17 -9.98
CA VAL A 1038 -19.69 17.99 -9.06
C VAL A 1038 -18.65 17.09 -9.70
N PHE A 1039 -17.40 17.54 -9.69
CA PHE A 1039 -16.27 16.86 -10.31
C PHE A 1039 -15.22 16.56 -9.26
N TYR A 1040 -14.66 15.35 -9.33
CA TYR A 1040 -13.46 14.97 -8.58
C TYR A 1040 -12.30 14.77 -9.55
N VAL A 1041 -11.19 15.43 -9.26
CA VAL A 1041 -9.90 15.24 -9.93
C VAL A 1041 -8.81 15.12 -8.88
N TYR A 1042 -7.70 14.48 -9.20
CA TYR A 1042 -6.60 14.36 -8.25
C TYR A 1042 -5.22 14.48 -8.90
N ILE A 1043 -4.24 14.81 -8.07
CA ILE A 1043 -2.82 14.77 -8.40
C ILE A 1043 -2.06 14.21 -7.21
N GLY A 1044 -1.26 13.16 -7.44
CA GLY A 1044 -0.41 12.55 -6.42
C GLY A 1044 1.04 13.02 -6.48
N GLY A 1045 1.86 12.52 -5.55
CA GLY A 1045 3.30 12.79 -5.53
C GLY A 1045 3.71 13.91 -4.57
N TRP A 1046 2.79 14.35 -3.71
CA TRP A 1046 3.04 15.34 -2.67
C TRP A 1046 3.84 14.78 -1.48
N ASP A 1047 4.10 13.47 -1.48
CA ASP A 1047 4.80 12.76 -0.41
C ASP A 1047 6.31 13.04 -0.34
N THR A 1048 6.65 14.27 0.04
CA THR A 1048 7.95 14.91 -0.22
C THR A 1048 8.91 14.85 0.98
N HIS A 1049 9.26 13.63 1.41
CA HIS A 1049 10.34 13.42 2.41
C HIS A 1049 11.74 13.69 1.86
N SER A 1050 11.89 13.91 0.56
CA SER A 1050 13.15 14.32 -0.08
C SER A 1050 12.88 15.12 -1.35
N ASN A 1051 13.87 15.89 -1.81
CA ASN A 1051 13.82 16.70 -3.03
C ASN A 1051 12.60 17.62 -3.13
N LEU A 1052 12.21 18.25 -2.02
CA LEU A 1052 10.97 19.03 -1.95
C LEU A 1052 10.93 20.19 -2.93
N GLY A 1053 12.02 20.96 -3.09
CA GLY A 1053 12.06 22.13 -3.97
C GLY A 1053 11.67 21.83 -5.42
N ASP A 1054 12.42 20.94 -6.08
CA ASP A 1054 12.17 20.58 -7.49
C ASP A 1054 10.82 19.87 -7.66
N LYS A 1055 10.49 18.97 -6.71
CA LYS A 1055 9.25 18.19 -6.78
C LYS A 1055 8.01 19.07 -6.61
N LEU A 1056 8.04 19.99 -5.64
CA LEU A 1056 6.97 20.94 -5.38
C LEU A 1056 6.77 21.89 -6.56
N THR A 1057 7.86 22.43 -7.12
CA THR A 1057 7.83 23.28 -8.32
C THR A 1057 7.14 22.55 -9.48
N SER A 1058 7.55 21.32 -9.79
CA SER A 1058 6.95 20.53 -10.86
C SER A 1058 5.47 20.23 -10.64
N LEU A 1059 5.04 19.97 -9.40
CA LEU A 1059 3.64 19.71 -9.08
C LEU A 1059 2.79 20.98 -9.20
N LEU A 1060 3.30 22.11 -8.71
CA LEU A 1060 2.60 23.39 -8.78
C LEU A 1060 2.54 23.95 -10.20
N ASP A 1061 3.57 23.75 -11.02
CA ASP A 1061 3.52 24.10 -12.45
C ASP A 1061 2.42 23.30 -13.18
N GLU A 1062 2.25 22.01 -12.86
CA GLU A 1062 1.15 21.20 -13.42
C GLU A 1062 -0.23 21.66 -12.93
N VAL A 1063 -0.35 22.03 -11.65
CA VAL A 1063 -1.60 22.58 -11.09
C VAL A 1063 -1.95 23.93 -11.72
N ASP A 1064 -1.02 24.87 -11.75
CA ASP A 1064 -1.25 26.23 -12.28
C ASP A 1064 -1.57 26.19 -13.77
N GLY A 1065 -0.82 25.41 -14.57
CA GLY A 1065 -1.08 25.28 -16.01
C GLY A 1065 -2.40 24.58 -16.34
N ALA A 1066 -2.81 23.57 -15.56
CA ALA A 1066 -4.10 22.93 -15.75
C ALA A 1066 -5.27 23.86 -15.38
N LEU A 1067 -5.11 24.66 -14.31
CA LEU A 1067 -6.08 25.67 -13.91
C LEU A 1067 -6.17 26.81 -14.92
N GLU A 1068 -5.06 27.23 -15.52
CA GLU A 1068 -5.04 28.24 -16.58
C GLU A 1068 -5.86 27.80 -17.79
N ALA A 1069 -5.58 26.61 -18.33
CA ALA A 1069 -6.33 26.06 -19.46
C ALA A 1069 -7.83 25.90 -19.14
N PHE A 1070 -8.17 25.42 -17.94
CA PHE A 1070 -9.54 25.27 -17.48
C PHE A 1070 -10.25 26.62 -17.35
N THR A 1071 -9.63 27.59 -16.69
CA THR A 1071 -10.18 28.93 -16.46
C THR A 1071 -10.43 29.64 -17.78
N ASN A 1072 -9.49 29.56 -18.72
CA ASN A 1072 -9.63 30.14 -20.05
C ASN A 1072 -10.80 29.52 -20.82
N GLU A 1073 -10.97 28.19 -20.77
CA GLU A 1073 -12.11 27.52 -21.42
C GLU A 1073 -13.43 27.97 -20.78
N MET A 1074 -13.53 27.99 -19.45
CA MET A 1074 -14.75 28.40 -18.73
C MET A 1074 -15.09 29.88 -18.95
N LYS A 1075 -14.08 30.75 -19.07
CA LYS A 1075 -14.25 32.17 -19.44
C LYS A 1075 -14.72 32.29 -20.90
N GLU A 1076 -14.18 31.48 -21.82
CA GLU A 1076 -14.55 31.48 -23.24
C GLU A 1076 -16.02 31.10 -23.45
N ILE A 1077 -16.51 30.06 -22.78
CA ILE A 1077 -17.93 29.66 -22.84
C ILE A 1077 -18.84 30.49 -21.91
N GLY A 1078 -18.28 31.47 -21.18
CA GLY A 1078 -19.06 32.45 -20.41
C GLY A 1078 -19.66 31.96 -19.09
N ILE A 1079 -19.21 30.82 -18.56
CA ILE A 1079 -19.77 30.22 -17.33
C ILE A 1079 -18.86 30.33 -16.11
N TRP A 1080 -17.68 30.96 -16.22
CA TRP A 1080 -16.70 31.02 -15.12
C TRP A 1080 -17.27 31.51 -13.77
N LYS A 1081 -18.26 32.42 -13.80
CA LYS A 1081 -19.00 32.91 -12.62
C LYS A 1081 -19.82 31.83 -11.88
N ASP A 1082 -20.04 30.69 -12.52
CA ASP A 1082 -20.84 29.57 -12.07
C ASP A 1082 -20.00 28.36 -11.67
N VAL A 1083 -18.67 28.47 -11.77
CA VAL A 1083 -17.71 27.40 -11.45
C VAL A 1083 -16.90 27.76 -10.20
N ALA A 1084 -16.68 26.78 -9.33
CA ALA A 1084 -15.71 26.86 -8.24
C ALA A 1084 -14.81 25.63 -8.24
N VAL A 1085 -13.52 25.83 -8.07
CA VAL A 1085 -12.51 24.79 -7.89
C VAL A 1085 -11.95 24.91 -6.48
N VAL A 1086 -11.92 23.82 -5.73
CA VAL A 1086 -11.39 23.77 -4.36
C VAL A 1086 -10.29 22.73 -4.26
N THR A 1087 -9.20 23.07 -3.56
CA THR A 1087 -8.09 22.16 -3.33
C THR A 1087 -8.14 21.57 -1.93
N ALA A 1088 -7.61 20.36 -1.79
CA ALA A 1088 -7.54 19.64 -0.53
C ALA A 1088 -6.34 18.69 -0.52
N SER A 1089 -5.83 18.33 0.65
CA SER A 1089 -4.79 17.32 0.83
C SER A 1089 -5.01 16.58 2.14
N ASP A 1090 -4.47 15.38 2.26
CA ASP A 1090 -4.70 14.45 3.39
C ASP A 1090 -4.50 15.13 4.75
N PHE A 1091 -3.42 15.89 4.85
CA PHE A 1091 -2.98 16.68 6.01
C PHE A 1091 -1.84 17.63 5.56
N GLY A 1092 -1.26 18.38 6.50
CA GLY A 1092 -0.13 19.30 6.23
C GLY A 1092 1.27 18.67 6.35
N ARG A 1093 2.32 19.44 6.05
CA ARG A 1093 3.73 19.05 6.27
C ARG A 1093 4.34 19.79 7.44
N THR A 1094 5.36 19.20 8.06
CA THR A 1094 6.10 19.86 9.16
C THR A 1094 6.67 21.18 8.69
N LEU A 1095 6.66 22.19 9.58
CA LEU A 1095 7.38 23.43 9.30
C LEU A 1095 8.89 23.21 9.26
N THR A 1096 9.44 22.25 10.01
CA THR A 1096 10.87 21.93 9.98
C THR A 1096 11.26 21.06 8.80
N ASP A 1097 12.48 21.23 8.31
CA ASP A 1097 13.09 20.36 7.31
C ASP A 1097 13.64 19.05 7.92
N ASN A 1098 13.60 17.98 7.15
CA ASN A 1098 14.29 16.70 7.46
C ASN A 1098 15.57 16.50 6.61
N GLY A 1099 16.12 17.61 6.07
CA GLY A 1099 17.33 17.65 5.24
C GLY A 1099 17.06 18.33 3.90
N VAL A 1100 16.31 17.67 3.02
CA VAL A 1100 15.85 18.21 1.72
C VAL A 1100 14.36 17.94 1.47
N GLY A 1101 13.62 17.57 2.52
CA GLY A 1101 12.19 17.29 2.52
C GLY A 1101 11.53 17.74 3.82
N THR A 1102 10.28 17.32 4.00
CA THR A 1102 9.49 17.56 5.22
C THR A 1102 8.71 16.32 5.63
N ASP A 1103 8.43 16.19 6.93
CA ASP A 1103 7.69 15.06 7.48
C ASP A 1103 6.19 15.36 7.57
N HIS A 1104 5.41 14.37 8.00
CA HIS A 1104 3.96 14.49 8.14
C HIS A 1104 3.59 15.43 9.31
N ALA A 1105 2.65 16.36 9.08
CA ALA A 1105 2.06 17.20 10.11
C ALA A 1105 0.53 17.19 10.03
N TRP A 1106 -0.12 18.04 10.82
CA TRP A 1106 -1.57 17.99 10.95
C TRP A 1106 -2.28 18.82 9.89
N ALA A 1107 -2.05 20.13 9.87
CA ALA A 1107 -2.84 21.08 9.10
C ALA A 1107 -1.96 21.86 8.11
N GLY A 1108 -2.57 22.28 7.01
CA GLY A 1108 -1.93 23.02 5.94
C GLY A 1108 -2.80 24.14 5.40
N ASN A 1109 -2.41 24.70 4.26
CA ASN A 1109 -3.14 25.76 3.57
C ASN A 1109 -3.67 25.24 2.22
N HIS A 1110 -4.86 25.69 1.85
CA HIS A 1110 -5.48 25.36 0.57
C HIS A 1110 -5.91 26.64 -0.13
N PHE A 1111 -6.24 26.52 -1.41
CA PHE A 1111 -6.84 27.61 -2.16
C PHE A 1111 -8.08 27.15 -2.92
N ALA A 1112 -8.93 28.12 -3.23
CA ALA A 1112 -10.10 27.97 -4.07
C ALA A 1112 -10.08 29.03 -5.16
N VAL A 1113 -10.54 28.68 -6.36
CA VAL A 1113 -10.63 29.59 -7.52
C VAL A 1113 -12.01 29.50 -8.16
N GLY A 1114 -12.51 30.58 -8.75
CA GLY A 1114 -13.82 30.64 -9.40
C GLY A 1114 -14.33 32.06 -9.57
N GLY A 1115 -14.98 32.35 -10.70
CA GLY A 1115 -15.43 33.71 -11.05
C GLY A 1115 -16.60 34.24 -10.22
N GLY A 1116 -17.23 33.37 -9.42
CA GLY A 1116 -18.27 33.73 -8.46
C GLY A 1116 -17.77 33.91 -7.03
N LEU A 1117 -16.47 33.70 -6.79
CA LEU A 1117 -15.87 33.83 -5.46
C LEU A 1117 -15.74 35.32 -5.07
N LYS A 1118 -15.65 35.57 -3.76
CA LYS A 1118 -15.32 36.88 -3.20
C LYS A 1118 -13.85 36.90 -2.83
N GLY A 1119 -12.99 36.78 -3.84
CA GLY A 1119 -11.57 36.54 -3.70
C GLY A 1119 -10.73 37.75 -3.30
N GLY A 1120 -9.42 37.60 -3.49
CA GLY A 1120 -8.42 38.55 -2.99
C GLY A 1120 -8.26 38.48 -1.47
N LYS A 1121 -8.50 37.31 -0.88
CA LYS A 1121 -8.57 37.11 0.57
C LYS A 1121 -7.88 35.84 1.05
N VAL A 1122 -7.40 35.90 2.29
CA VAL A 1122 -7.00 34.72 3.07
C VAL A 1122 -8.08 34.49 4.14
N HIS A 1123 -8.74 33.35 4.08
CA HIS A 1123 -9.74 32.89 5.04
C HIS A 1123 -9.10 32.03 6.14
N GLY A 1124 -9.77 31.93 7.29
CA GLY A 1124 -9.19 31.32 8.48
C GLY A 1124 -8.17 32.23 9.14
N ARG A 1125 -7.30 31.68 9.99
CA ARG A 1125 -6.19 32.41 10.60
C ARG A 1125 -4.90 31.67 10.25
N PHE A 1126 -4.02 32.36 9.52
CA PHE A 1126 -2.67 31.84 9.27
C PHE A 1126 -1.89 31.73 10.58
N ILE A 1127 -0.94 30.80 10.67
CA ILE A 1127 -0.12 30.61 11.87
C ILE A 1127 0.62 31.90 12.22
N ASP A 1128 0.60 32.28 13.49
CA ASP A 1128 1.23 33.49 14.00
C ASP A 1128 2.51 33.24 14.80
N ASP A 1129 2.92 31.97 14.88
CA ASP A 1129 4.21 31.56 15.41
C ASP A 1129 4.84 30.47 14.54
N TYR A 1130 6.10 30.68 14.17
CA TYR A 1130 6.96 29.71 13.50
C TYR A 1130 7.92 29.02 14.49
N GLY A 1131 7.94 29.44 15.75
CA GLY A 1131 8.64 28.75 16.83
C GLY A 1131 8.05 27.38 17.14
N GLU A 1132 8.44 26.81 18.27
CA GLU A 1132 8.04 25.44 18.66
C GLU A 1132 6.53 25.20 18.73
N MET A 1133 5.75 26.26 18.92
CA MET A 1133 4.29 26.19 18.96
C MET A 1133 3.65 26.03 17.58
N GLY A 1134 4.34 26.42 16.50
CA GLY A 1134 3.87 26.23 15.12
C GLY A 1134 4.48 25.05 14.38
N THR A 1135 5.64 24.54 14.84
CA THR A 1135 6.34 23.41 14.19
C THR A 1135 5.72 22.04 14.49
N GLN A 1136 4.84 21.96 15.50
CA GLN A 1136 4.03 20.79 15.89
C GLN A 1136 2.61 20.92 15.35
#